data_AF-G0RV98-F1
#
_entry.id   AF-G0RV98-F1
#
_cell.length_a   1.000
_cell.length_b   1.000
_cell.length_c   1.000
_cell.angle_alpha   90.00
_cell.angle_beta   90.00
_cell.angle_gamma   90.00
#
_symmetry.space_group_name_H-M   'P 1'
#
loop_
_entity.id
_entity.type
_entity.pdbx_description
1 polymer ?
#
loop_
_entity_poly.entity_id
_entity_poly.type
_entity_poly.pdbx_seq_one_letter_code
_entity_poly.pdbx_strand_id
1 'polypeptide(L)'
;MGKPIEKPPSEFIIGAARDGEEEGDDLPLDAQVCSCHNVSKGNIVECVKTGGVRSFGEMKSSTKCGMGCGGCVPLATSIFNRALQDAGVEISNHICKDFAYSRQDLYQIAKFRKLKDFTTMMRAVGKRPDGLGCEVCRPAIGSILSSLYNENIMKPSMRQTQDTNDRYLANVQRDGTYSVVPRLPAGEITPKGLKVIGEVADRFGLYTKITGGQRIDMFGAKKQDLPQIWELLINAGFESGHAYGKALRTVKSCVGNTWCRYGVGDSVGLAVELENRYKGLRAPHKFKGGVSGCVRECAEAQGKDFGLIATPKGWNVFVGGNGGAKPRHAELLVEDVTRREAMRILDRFLIFYIQSADKLERTARWIEKYPGGLRGIKEVIVDDKLGICADLEKEMEALVGSYHCEWTNVVSSQERRKAFRQFANTDETQVVSEQVTKRAQKRPVDWPEDISPLHFSLQNIAKDAKWDWQIVCKLSELNRQIDAPTSVTVKYGEVQLAVWNIPGRGLRASQNMCPHKKAFVLADGLIGEDEHGREYVSCPLHKRNYLLESKGGTGGGGSCSDTNYSIMTFEAKADEQNDAILIYLPPTEALDAVLSTARWMLRKADGEVKFLVKDAEPSIEIAEPRVPGKMRSQLSHTAAFQPCGGGGNALEW
;
A
#
# COMPACT_ATOMS: atom_id res chain seq x y z
N MET A 1 11.50 -23.81 38.98
CA MET A 1 12.65 -24.46 38.33
C MET A 1 12.23 -24.85 36.93
N GLY A 2 12.95 -24.39 35.92
CA GLY A 2 12.80 -24.81 34.53
C GLY A 2 13.96 -24.17 33.79
N LYS A 3 14.90 -24.98 33.30
CA LYS A 3 15.96 -24.48 32.43
C LYS A 3 15.29 -23.78 31.23
N PRO A 4 15.87 -22.70 30.68
CA PRO A 4 15.39 -22.12 29.44
C PRO A 4 15.29 -23.23 28.40
N ILE A 5 14.19 -23.28 27.67
CA ILE A 5 14.08 -24.21 26.55
C ILE A 5 15.16 -23.78 25.55
N GLU A 6 16.12 -24.67 25.29
CA GLU A 6 17.31 -24.35 24.49
C GLU A 6 16.98 -23.97 23.04
N LYS A 7 15.76 -24.29 22.59
CA LYS A 7 15.25 -24.07 21.25
C LYS A 7 13.75 -23.70 21.30
N PRO A 8 13.22 -22.93 20.34
CA PRO A 8 11.79 -22.67 20.21
C PRO A 8 10.94 -23.96 20.31
N PRO A 9 9.79 -23.96 20.99
CA PRO A 9 8.91 -25.13 21.08
C PRO A 9 8.53 -25.75 19.72
N SER A 10 8.49 -24.95 18.66
CA SER A 10 8.25 -25.41 17.29
C SER A 10 9.31 -26.39 16.80
N GLU A 11 10.58 -26.26 17.22
CA GLU A 11 11.66 -27.15 16.81
C GLU A 11 11.56 -28.55 17.44
N PHE A 12 10.87 -28.68 18.57
CA PHE A 12 10.60 -30.00 19.17
C PHE A 12 9.47 -30.75 18.47
N ILE A 13 8.57 -30.03 17.79
CA ILE A 13 7.36 -30.58 17.17
C ILE A 13 7.61 -30.87 15.68
N ILE A 14 8.28 -29.94 14.99
CA ILE A 14 8.50 -29.97 13.54
C ILE A 14 9.92 -30.46 13.20
N GLY A 15 10.85 -30.41 14.17
CA GLY A 15 12.28 -30.57 13.95
C GLY A 15 12.97 -29.20 13.82
N ALA A 16 14.27 -29.15 14.10
CA ALA A 16 15.08 -27.97 13.81
C ALA A 16 15.21 -27.84 12.28
N ALA A 17 14.94 -26.65 11.74
CA ALA A 17 15.35 -26.32 10.38
C ALA A 17 16.87 -26.55 10.30
N ARG A 18 17.33 -27.36 9.35
CA ARG A 18 18.77 -27.57 9.16
C ARG A 18 19.39 -26.27 8.62
N ASP A 19 20.64 -25.98 9.00
CA ASP A 19 21.37 -24.84 8.45
C ASP A 19 21.34 -24.90 6.91
N GLY A 20 20.70 -23.91 6.28
CA GLY A 20 20.52 -23.83 4.83
C GLY A 20 19.16 -24.25 4.28
N GLU A 21 18.21 -24.70 5.10
CA GLU A 21 16.81 -24.92 4.67
C GLU A 21 16.08 -23.56 4.57
N GLU A 22 15.59 -23.24 3.37
CA GLU A 22 14.75 -22.07 3.12
C GLU A 22 13.27 -22.38 3.40
N GLU A 23 12.45 -21.33 3.48
CA GLU A 23 11.04 -21.46 3.84
C GLU A 23 10.25 -22.29 2.81
N GLY A 24 9.75 -23.46 3.22
CA GLY A 24 8.95 -24.34 2.36
C GLY A 24 9.71 -25.51 1.74
N ASP A 25 10.99 -25.68 2.07
CA ASP A 25 11.81 -26.80 1.60
C ASP A 25 11.31 -28.17 2.11
N ASP A 26 10.81 -28.20 3.33
CA ASP A 26 10.24 -29.35 4.03
C ASP A 26 8.83 -29.74 3.55
N LEU A 27 8.15 -28.87 2.82
CA LEU A 27 6.80 -29.13 2.32
C LEU A 27 6.78 -30.23 1.25
N PRO A 28 5.80 -31.14 1.26
CA PRO A 28 5.61 -32.09 0.17
C PRO A 28 5.13 -31.37 -1.10
N LEU A 29 5.32 -31.97 -2.28
CA LEU A 29 5.00 -31.34 -3.57
C LEU A 29 3.50 -31.05 -3.74
N ASP A 30 2.63 -31.79 -3.06
CA ASP A 30 1.18 -31.57 -3.06
C ASP A 30 0.73 -30.50 -2.06
N ALA A 31 1.62 -29.99 -1.19
CA ALA A 31 1.31 -28.95 -0.24
C ALA A 31 0.76 -27.70 -0.93
N GLN A 32 -0.41 -27.24 -0.51
CA GLN A 32 -1.03 -26.04 -1.05
C GLN A 32 -0.24 -24.79 -0.61
N VAL A 33 0.29 -24.04 -1.58
CA VAL A 33 1.03 -22.79 -1.35
C VAL A 33 0.13 -21.58 -1.55
N CYS A 34 -0.76 -21.59 -2.55
CA CYS A 34 -1.70 -20.51 -2.82
C CYS A 34 -3.14 -21.00 -2.77
N SER A 35 -3.88 -20.64 -1.72
CA SER A 35 -5.31 -20.99 -1.60
C SER A 35 -6.22 -20.20 -2.55
N CYS A 36 -5.83 -18.99 -2.97
CA CYS A 36 -6.65 -18.17 -3.89
C CYS A 36 -6.79 -18.80 -5.29
N HIS A 37 -5.75 -19.47 -5.76
CA HIS A 37 -5.68 -20.05 -7.11
C HIS A 37 -5.40 -21.56 -7.08
N ASN A 38 -5.48 -22.16 -5.90
CA ASN A 38 -5.24 -23.58 -5.64
C ASN A 38 -3.90 -24.11 -6.22
N VAL A 39 -2.80 -23.38 -5.98
CA VAL A 39 -1.46 -23.73 -6.50
C VAL A 39 -0.66 -24.46 -5.43
N SER A 40 -0.10 -25.62 -5.76
CA SER A 40 0.78 -26.40 -4.87
C SER A 40 2.27 -26.05 -5.04
N LYS A 41 3.11 -26.51 -4.11
CA LYS A 41 4.59 -26.45 -4.24
C LYS A 41 5.05 -27.10 -5.55
N GLY A 42 4.47 -28.25 -5.89
CA GLY A 42 4.76 -29.01 -7.10
C GLY A 42 4.52 -28.20 -8.36
N ASN A 43 3.42 -27.44 -8.45
CA ASN A 43 3.16 -26.59 -9.61
C ASN A 43 4.23 -25.50 -9.79
N ILE A 44 4.75 -24.95 -8.69
CA ILE A 44 5.83 -23.93 -8.72
C ILE A 44 7.16 -24.56 -9.13
N VAL A 45 7.48 -25.75 -8.61
CA VAL A 45 8.72 -26.47 -8.96
C VAL A 45 8.68 -26.91 -10.44
N GLU A 46 7.53 -27.41 -10.90
CA GLU A 46 7.33 -27.87 -12.27
C GLU A 46 7.47 -26.72 -13.28
N CYS A 47 6.95 -25.52 -12.98
CA CYS A 47 7.09 -24.40 -13.90
C CYS A 47 8.55 -24.01 -14.16
N VAL A 48 9.45 -24.24 -13.20
CA VAL A 48 10.90 -24.04 -13.39
C VAL A 48 11.53 -25.19 -14.16
N LYS A 49 11.26 -26.44 -13.74
CA LYS A 49 11.92 -27.64 -14.29
C LYS A 49 11.50 -27.95 -15.73
N THR A 50 10.21 -27.91 -16.03
CA THR A 50 9.65 -28.27 -17.34
C THR A 50 9.14 -27.05 -18.11
N GLY A 51 8.62 -26.05 -17.39
CA GLY A 51 8.05 -24.83 -17.99
C GLY A 51 9.08 -23.80 -18.45
N GLY A 52 10.37 -23.98 -18.14
CA GLY A 52 11.44 -23.05 -18.53
C GLY A 52 11.35 -21.67 -17.88
N VAL A 53 10.49 -21.50 -16.87
CA VAL A 53 10.26 -20.22 -16.18
C VAL A 53 11.49 -19.84 -15.37
N ARG A 54 12.03 -18.63 -15.59
CA ARG A 54 13.24 -18.14 -14.91
C ARG A 54 13.04 -16.86 -14.12
N SER A 55 11.86 -16.23 -14.23
CA SER A 55 11.50 -15.06 -13.43
C SER A 55 10.26 -15.31 -12.57
N PHE A 56 10.20 -14.65 -11.40
CA PHE A 56 9.05 -14.75 -10.52
C PHE A 56 7.78 -14.18 -11.20
N GLY A 57 7.92 -13.19 -12.09
CA GLY A 57 6.82 -12.63 -12.87
C GLY A 57 6.20 -13.64 -13.83
N GLU A 58 7.03 -14.38 -14.57
CA GLU A 58 6.59 -15.50 -15.40
C GLU A 58 5.92 -16.59 -14.55
N MET A 59 6.45 -16.91 -13.36
CA MET A 59 5.83 -17.88 -12.45
C MET A 59 4.40 -17.44 -12.07
N LYS A 60 4.21 -16.15 -11.74
CA LYS A 60 2.88 -15.61 -11.47
C LYS A 60 1.97 -15.76 -12.69
N SER A 61 2.43 -15.41 -13.88
CA SER A 61 1.62 -15.51 -15.11
C SER A 61 1.23 -16.96 -15.42
N SER A 62 2.15 -17.90 -15.26
CA SER A 62 1.96 -19.31 -15.57
C SER A 62 1.10 -20.05 -14.54
N THR A 63 1.34 -19.82 -13.24
CA THR A 63 0.67 -20.56 -12.15
C THR A 63 -0.50 -19.81 -11.52
N LYS A 64 -0.60 -18.49 -11.73
CA LYS A 64 -1.47 -17.56 -11.00
C LYS A 64 -1.14 -17.39 -9.51
N CYS A 65 -0.10 -18.09 -9.00
CA CYS A 65 0.35 -17.95 -7.62
C CYS A 65 0.74 -16.49 -7.33
N GLY A 66 0.29 -15.95 -6.20
CA GLY A 66 0.58 -14.56 -5.84
C GLY A 66 -0.17 -13.47 -6.61
N MET A 67 -1.08 -13.81 -7.54
CA MET A 67 -1.94 -12.85 -8.26
C MET A 67 -3.28 -12.54 -7.56
N GLY A 68 -3.61 -13.28 -6.49
CA GLY A 68 -4.83 -13.07 -5.68
C GLY A 68 -4.60 -12.08 -4.52
N CYS A 69 -4.67 -12.57 -3.28
CA CYS A 69 -4.47 -11.74 -2.08
C CYS A 69 -3.00 -11.38 -1.80
N GLY A 70 -2.06 -12.03 -2.48
CA GLY A 70 -0.61 -11.84 -2.30
C GLY A 70 -0.01 -12.47 -1.04
N GLY A 71 -0.80 -13.11 -0.17
CA GLY A 71 -0.32 -13.68 1.10
C GLY A 71 0.71 -14.80 0.95
N CYS A 72 0.62 -15.57 -0.15
CA CYS A 72 1.53 -16.67 -0.49
C CYS A 72 2.84 -16.22 -1.16
N VAL A 73 2.97 -14.95 -1.56
CA VAL A 73 4.13 -14.46 -2.34
C VAL A 73 5.46 -14.79 -1.68
N PRO A 74 5.67 -14.58 -0.35
CA PRO A 74 6.95 -14.89 0.28
C PRO A 74 7.33 -16.38 0.18
N LEU A 75 6.42 -17.28 0.59
CA LEU A 75 6.63 -18.72 0.53
C LEU A 75 6.84 -19.20 -0.91
N ALA A 76 6.03 -18.70 -1.86
CA ALA A 76 6.17 -19.00 -3.26
C ALA A 76 7.52 -18.51 -3.83
N THR A 77 8.02 -17.36 -3.39
CA THR A 77 9.35 -16.85 -3.79
C THR A 77 10.45 -17.76 -3.29
N SER A 78 10.38 -18.20 -2.04
CA SER A 78 11.37 -19.12 -1.45
C SER A 78 11.40 -20.45 -2.22
N ILE A 79 10.24 -21.09 -2.42
CA ILE A 79 10.11 -22.33 -3.19
C ILE A 79 10.61 -22.16 -4.63
N PHE A 80 10.26 -21.04 -5.28
CA PHE A 80 10.68 -20.75 -6.65
C PHE A 80 12.19 -20.55 -6.76
N ASN A 81 12.78 -19.79 -5.84
CA ASN A 81 14.22 -19.57 -5.76
C ASN A 81 14.97 -20.89 -5.55
N ARG A 82 14.50 -21.73 -4.63
CA ARG A 82 15.07 -23.06 -4.43
C ARG A 82 14.99 -23.92 -5.70
N ALA A 83 13.84 -23.93 -6.37
CA ALA A 83 13.67 -24.65 -7.63
C ALA A 83 14.64 -24.15 -8.73
N LEU A 84 14.95 -22.85 -8.75
CA LEU A 84 15.98 -22.27 -9.63
C LEU A 84 17.39 -22.75 -9.26
N GLN A 85 17.76 -22.74 -7.98
CA GLN A 85 19.04 -23.28 -7.50
C GLN A 85 19.20 -24.75 -7.88
N ASP A 86 18.18 -25.58 -7.61
CA ASP A 86 18.19 -27.01 -7.93
C ASP A 86 18.28 -27.26 -9.45
N ALA A 87 17.79 -26.32 -10.27
CA ALA A 87 17.94 -26.34 -11.72
C ALA A 87 19.28 -25.75 -12.22
N GLY A 88 20.21 -25.46 -11.32
CA GLY A 88 21.54 -24.93 -11.64
C GLY A 88 21.53 -23.47 -12.09
N VAL A 89 20.47 -22.72 -11.77
CA VAL A 89 20.34 -21.30 -12.12
C VAL A 89 20.92 -20.45 -11.01
N GLU A 90 21.87 -19.58 -11.36
CA GLU A 90 22.44 -18.63 -10.42
C GLU A 90 21.36 -17.66 -9.91
N ILE A 91 21.13 -17.62 -8.60
CA ILE A 91 20.23 -16.64 -8.01
C ILE A 91 20.99 -15.32 -7.89
N SER A 92 20.58 -14.37 -8.70
CA SER A 92 21.02 -13.00 -8.57
C SER A 92 20.40 -12.33 -7.33
N ASN A 93 21.22 -11.59 -6.56
CA ASN A 93 20.78 -10.73 -5.47
C ASN A 93 20.30 -9.34 -5.95
N HIS A 94 20.17 -9.15 -7.26
CA HIS A 94 19.71 -7.90 -7.85
C HIS A 94 18.30 -7.54 -7.39
N ILE A 95 18.05 -6.26 -7.14
CA ILE A 95 16.75 -5.81 -6.65
C ILE A 95 15.65 -5.96 -7.70
N CYS A 96 15.98 -5.77 -8.99
CA CYS A 96 15.08 -5.93 -10.14
C CYS A 96 15.87 -5.91 -11.46
N LYS A 97 15.14 -5.95 -12.58
CA LYS A 97 15.71 -5.87 -13.93
C LYS A 97 16.56 -4.61 -14.21
N ASP A 98 16.26 -3.49 -13.56
CA ASP A 98 16.87 -2.18 -13.85
C ASP A 98 18.20 -1.94 -13.10
N PHE A 99 18.49 -2.68 -12.03
CA PHE A 99 19.68 -2.51 -11.20
C PHE A 99 20.35 -3.84 -10.91
N ALA A 100 21.65 -3.94 -11.19
CA ALA A 100 22.47 -5.13 -10.91
C ALA A 100 23.03 -5.14 -9.47
N TYR A 101 22.22 -4.72 -8.49
CA TYR A 101 22.65 -4.50 -7.12
C TYR A 101 21.55 -4.91 -6.13
N SER A 102 21.94 -5.37 -4.95
CA SER A 102 21.01 -5.57 -3.84
C SER A 102 20.50 -4.23 -3.29
N ARG A 103 19.43 -4.24 -2.47
CA ARG A 103 19.01 -3.02 -1.76
C ARG A 103 20.14 -2.47 -0.88
N GLN A 104 20.88 -3.35 -0.20
CA GLN A 104 21.97 -2.96 0.69
C GLN A 104 23.09 -2.24 -0.08
N ASP A 105 23.48 -2.77 -1.24
CA ASP A 105 24.48 -2.11 -2.10
C ASP A 105 23.99 -0.74 -2.58
N LEU A 106 22.73 -0.65 -3.04
CA LEU A 106 22.14 0.62 -3.45
C LEU A 106 22.08 1.65 -2.31
N TYR A 107 21.82 1.20 -1.08
CA TYR A 107 21.86 2.05 0.11
C TYR A 107 23.27 2.63 0.32
N GLN A 108 24.31 1.79 0.28
CA GLN A 108 25.70 2.22 0.43
C GLN A 108 26.12 3.15 -0.70
N ILE A 109 25.78 2.82 -1.95
CA ILE A 109 26.07 3.65 -3.13
C ILE A 109 25.43 5.03 -2.97
N ALA A 110 24.15 5.12 -2.63
CA ALA A 110 23.47 6.40 -2.39
C ALA A 110 24.17 7.22 -1.31
N LYS A 111 24.52 6.58 -0.19
CA LYS A 111 25.18 7.22 0.95
C LYS A 111 26.57 7.76 0.59
N PHE A 112 27.45 6.92 0.04
CA PHE A 112 28.83 7.28 -0.26
C PHE A 112 28.96 8.27 -1.42
N ARG A 113 28.16 8.08 -2.49
CA ARG A 113 28.14 9.01 -3.63
C ARG A 113 27.24 10.23 -3.40
N LYS A 114 26.56 10.30 -2.24
CA LYS A 114 25.64 11.39 -1.87
C LYS A 114 24.54 11.63 -2.90
N LEU A 115 24.02 10.55 -3.51
CA LEU A 115 22.96 10.64 -4.51
C LEU A 115 21.65 11.02 -3.83
N LYS A 116 20.88 11.92 -4.43
CA LYS A 116 19.72 12.57 -3.79
C LYS A 116 18.38 12.28 -4.45
N ASP A 117 18.37 11.68 -5.62
CA ASP A 117 17.15 11.41 -6.37
C ASP A 117 17.26 10.15 -7.22
N PHE A 118 16.11 9.69 -7.70
CA PHE A 118 16.02 8.46 -8.50
C PHE A 118 16.78 8.58 -9.82
N THR A 119 16.74 9.75 -10.46
CA THR A 119 17.34 9.98 -11.77
C THR A 119 18.86 9.99 -11.67
N THR A 120 19.44 10.59 -10.63
CA THR A 120 20.87 10.51 -10.35
C THR A 120 21.30 9.09 -9.98
N MET A 121 20.47 8.32 -9.27
CA MET A 121 20.70 6.90 -9.02
C MET A 121 20.72 6.07 -10.31
N MET A 122 19.72 6.24 -11.18
CA MET A 122 19.64 5.54 -12.47
C MET A 122 20.85 5.86 -13.36
N ARG A 123 21.25 7.13 -13.47
CA ARG A 123 22.44 7.52 -14.25
C ARG A 123 23.74 6.94 -13.69
N ALA A 124 23.85 6.82 -12.37
CA ALA A 124 25.08 6.39 -11.72
C ALA A 124 25.30 4.88 -11.77
N VAL A 125 24.23 4.08 -11.60
CA VAL A 125 24.32 2.61 -11.42
C VAL A 125 23.15 1.82 -12.01
N GLY A 126 22.20 2.45 -12.70
CA GLY A 126 21.14 1.76 -13.42
C GLY A 126 21.68 1.15 -14.73
N LYS A 127 21.09 0.03 -15.18
CA LYS A 127 21.47 -0.61 -16.45
C LYS A 127 21.19 0.28 -17.66
N ARG A 128 20.16 1.14 -17.57
CA ARG A 128 19.85 2.19 -18.55
C ARG A 128 19.90 3.55 -17.84
N PRO A 129 20.88 4.42 -18.13
CA PRO A 129 21.03 5.70 -17.44
C PRO A 129 19.81 6.64 -17.52
N ASP A 130 19.05 6.56 -18.60
CA ASP A 130 17.83 7.33 -18.90
C ASP A 130 16.53 6.56 -18.61
N GLY A 131 16.65 5.43 -17.94
CA GLY A 131 15.52 4.55 -17.67
C GLY A 131 14.55 5.11 -16.63
N LEU A 132 13.27 4.83 -16.83
CA LEU A 132 12.21 5.13 -15.87
C LEU A 132 12.16 4.12 -14.71
N GLY A 133 12.89 3.00 -14.76
CA GLY A 133 12.78 1.95 -13.74
C GLY A 133 11.40 1.28 -13.68
N CYS A 134 11.09 0.62 -12.56
CA CYS A 134 9.88 -0.17 -12.37
C CYS A 134 9.22 0.02 -11.00
N GLU A 135 8.08 -0.65 -10.79
CA GLU A 135 7.31 -0.66 -9.54
C GLU A 135 8.06 -1.29 -8.35
N VAL A 136 9.21 -1.91 -8.58
CA VAL A 136 10.07 -2.48 -7.53
C VAL A 136 11.16 -1.48 -7.10
N CYS A 137 11.98 -1.02 -8.04
CA CYS A 137 13.15 -0.19 -7.69
C CYS A 137 12.79 1.25 -7.34
N ARG A 138 11.74 1.84 -7.94
CA ARG A 138 11.31 3.20 -7.60
C ARG A 138 10.99 3.34 -6.11
N PRO A 139 10.00 2.62 -5.54
CA PRO A 139 9.70 2.74 -4.12
C PRO A 139 10.85 2.29 -3.21
N ALA A 140 11.67 1.32 -3.64
CA ALA A 140 12.83 0.90 -2.86
C ALA A 140 13.89 2.02 -2.75
N ILE A 141 14.20 2.69 -3.85
CA ILE A 141 15.12 3.85 -3.86
C ILE A 141 14.49 5.03 -3.12
N GLY A 142 13.19 5.29 -3.27
CA GLY A 142 12.47 6.30 -2.49
C GLY A 142 12.59 6.06 -0.99
N SER A 143 12.46 4.80 -0.56
CA SER A 143 12.69 4.38 0.83
C SER A 143 14.14 4.62 1.28
N ILE A 144 15.13 4.23 0.47
CA ILE A 144 16.56 4.45 0.76
C ILE A 144 16.83 5.96 0.95
N LEU A 145 16.43 6.79 -0.01
CA LEU A 145 16.68 8.23 0.02
C LEU A 145 16.00 8.89 1.22
N SER A 146 14.76 8.49 1.52
CA SER A 146 14.04 9.02 2.68
C SER A 146 14.69 8.59 4.00
N SER A 147 15.28 7.39 4.05
CA SER A 147 15.99 6.88 5.23
C SER A 147 17.38 7.48 5.40
N LEU A 148 17.98 8.04 4.34
CA LEU A 148 19.28 8.71 4.38
C LEU A 148 19.17 10.20 4.68
N TYR A 149 18.13 10.86 4.17
CA TYR A 149 18.07 12.33 4.13
C TYR A 149 16.79 12.93 4.70
N ASN A 150 15.73 12.14 4.84
CA ASN A 150 14.44 12.58 5.38
C ASN A 150 13.90 13.87 4.73
N GLU A 151 14.17 14.06 3.43
CA GLU A 151 13.62 15.20 2.68
C GLU A 151 12.10 15.04 2.54
N ASN A 152 11.41 16.17 2.35
CA ASN A 152 9.97 16.15 2.14
C ASN A 152 9.62 15.31 0.90
N ILE A 153 8.88 14.23 1.11
CA ILE A 153 8.53 13.26 0.06
C ILE A 153 7.59 13.81 -1.02
N MET A 154 6.95 14.96 -0.76
CA MET A 154 6.14 15.71 -1.74
C MET A 154 6.98 16.61 -2.64
N LYS A 155 8.30 16.68 -2.44
CA LYS A 155 9.23 17.34 -3.38
C LYS A 155 9.04 16.71 -4.76
N PRO A 156 8.97 17.49 -5.85
CA PRO A 156 8.60 16.95 -7.15
C PRO A 156 9.49 15.79 -7.62
N SER A 157 10.81 15.88 -7.41
CA SER A 157 11.77 14.82 -7.75
C SER A 157 11.58 13.51 -6.95
N MET A 158 10.97 13.59 -5.76
CA MET A 158 10.70 12.42 -4.89
C MET A 158 9.31 11.84 -5.11
N ARG A 159 8.35 12.63 -5.55
CA ARG A 159 6.93 12.29 -5.51
C ARG A 159 6.54 11.04 -6.32
N GLN A 160 7.08 10.88 -7.53
CA GLN A 160 6.89 9.67 -8.35
C GLN A 160 7.80 8.49 -7.97
N THR A 161 8.71 8.71 -7.03
CA THR A 161 9.59 7.66 -6.52
C THR A 161 8.91 6.94 -5.34
N GLN A 162 7.95 7.59 -4.67
CA GLN A 162 7.23 7.03 -3.54
C GLN A 162 6.11 6.07 -3.98
N ASP A 163 5.83 5.06 -3.15
CA ASP A 163 4.59 4.30 -3.28
C ASP A 163 3.36 5.21 -3.14
N THR A 164 2.22 4.79 -3.72
CA THR A 164 0.96 5.55 -3.72
C THR A 164 0.58 6.09 -2.34
N ASN A 165 0.72 5.27 -1.30
CA ASN A 165 0.34 5.66 0.05
C ASN A 165 1.18 6.81 0.60
N ASP A 166 2.49 6.80 0.34
CA ASP A 166 3.41 7.87 0.71
C ASP A 166 3.21 9.10 -0.20
N ARG A 167 2.95 8.92 -1.49
CA ARG A 167 2.65 10.01 -2.43
C ARG A 167 1.45 10.87 -2.05
N TYR A 168 0.44 10.29 -1.40
CA TYR A 168 -0.77 11.00 -0.94
C TYR A 168 -0.85 11.16 0.58
N LEU A 169 0.20 10.78 1.30
CA LEU A 169 0.26 10.87 2.76
C LEU A 169 -0.95 10.22 3.46
N ALA A 170 -1.53 9.18 2.85
CA ALA A 170 -2.75 8.52 3.31
C ALA A 170 -2.87 7.11 2.71
N ASN A 171 -3.53 6.19 3.42
CA ASN A 171 -3.73 4.83 2.91
C ASN A 171 -4.88 4.82 1.90
N VAL A 172 -4.60 4.46 0.66
CA VAL A 172 -5.64 4.23 -0.34
C VAL A 172 -6.50 3.02 0.06
N GLN A 173 -7.81 3.17 -0.06
CA GLN A 173 -8.84 2.16 0.19
C GLN A 173 -9.28 1.52 -1.12
N ARG A 174 -10.07 0.45 -1.02
CA ARG A 174 -10.47 -0.35 -2.19
C ARG A 174 -11.26 0.45 -3.24
N ASP A 175 -12.04 1.45 -2.83
CA ASP A 175 -12.83 2.35 -3.70
C ASP A 175 -12.03 3.59 -4.17
N GLY A 176 -10.75 3.68 -3.83
CA GLY A 176 -9.94 4.86 -4.13
C GLY A 176 -10.14 6.02 -3.15
N THR A 177 -10.94 5.85 -2.10
CA THR A 177 -10.94 6.77 -0.94
C THR A 177 -9.70 6.53 -0.07
N TYR A 178 -9.54 7.31 1.00
CA TYR A 178 -8.37 7.28 1.86
C TYR A 178 -8.74 7.12 3.33
N SER A 179 -7.78 6.63 4.13
CA SER A 179 -7.89 6.65 5.60
C SER A 179 -7.02 7.73 6.24
N VAL A 180 -7.52 8.30 7.33
CA VAL A 180 -6.92 9.36 8.12
C VAL A 180 -6.71 8.85 9.54
N VAL A 181 -5.46 8.84 9.98
CA VAL A 181 -5.05 8.37 11.31
C VAL A 181 -4.14 9.41 11.94
N PRO A 182 -4.66 10.29 12.82
CA PRO A 182 -3.80 11.21 13.57
C PRO A 182 -2.87 10.44 14.51
N ARG A 183 -1.74 11.05 14.86
CA ARG A 183 -0.80 10.50 15.84
C ARG A 183 -1.36 10.67 17.26
N LEU A 184 -1.41 9.56 18.00
CA LEU A 184 -1.75 9.50 19.43
C LEU A 184 -0.61 8.75 20.14
N PRO A 185 0.46 9.43 20.56
CA PRO A 185 1.58 8.81 21.26
C PRO A 185 1.09 8.03 22.49
N ALA A 186 1.54 6.79 22.66
CA ALA A 186 1.13 5.90 23.76
C ALA A 186 -0.40 5.63 23.84
N GLY A 187 -1.16 6.03 22.83
CA GLY A 187 -2.63 6.01 22.86
C GLY A 187 -3.27 7.09 23.73
N GLU A 188 -2.52 8.09 24.19
CA GLU A 188 -3.06 9.19 24.98
C GLU A 188 -3.80 10.21 24.09
N ILE A 189 -4.97 10.64 24.57
CA ILE A 189 -5.79 11.66 23.89
C ILE A 189 -6.53 12.49 24.93
N THR A 190 -6.55 13.82 24.73
CA THR A 190 -7.31 14.72 25.59
C THR A 190 -8.81 14.66 25.25
N PRO A 191 -9.72 14.96 26.19
CA PRO A 191 -11.14 15.06 25.89
C PRO A 191 -11.47 16.06 24.75
N LYS A 192 -10.71 17.17 24.66
CA LYS A 192 -10.84 18.14 23.56
C LYS A 192 -10.42 17.53 22.22
N GLY A 193 -9.26 16.85 22.18
CA GLY A 193 -8.80 16.17 20.97
C GLY A 193 -9.76 15.07 20.51
N LEU A 194 -10.35 14.32 21.44
CA LEU A 194 -11.35 13.29 21.15
C LEU A 194 -12.61 13.89 20.52
N LYS A 195 -13.09 15.04 21.02
CA LYS A 195 -14.21 15.78 20.43
C LYS A 195 -13.90 16.20 18.99
N VAL A 196 -12.72 16.76 18.74
CA VAL A 196 -12.32 17.19 17.38
C VAL A 196 -12.29 16.01 16.41
N ILE A 197 -11.75 14.85 16.81
CA ILE A 197 -11.79 13.65 15.94
C ILE A 197 -13.24 13.26 15.62
N GLY A 198 -14.13 13.30 16.61
CA GLY A 198 -15.56 13.04 16.41
C GLY A 198 -16.22 14.02 15.44
N GLU A 199 -15.97 15.32 15.62
CA GLU A 199 -16.50 16.39 14.75
C GLU A 199 -15.99 16.28 13.30
N VAL A 200 -14.70 15.96 13.11
CA VAL A 200 -14.12 15.70 11.79
C VAL A 200 -14.76 14.47 11.15
N ALA A 201 -14.89 13.37 11.89
CA ALA A 201 -15.50 12.17 11.37
C ALA A 201 -16.96 12.39 10.95
N ASP A 202 -17.76 13.10 11.76
CA ASP A 202 -19.15 13.43 11.45
C ASP A 202 -19.26 14.33 10.22
N ARG A 203 -18.50 15.44 10.20
CA ARG A 203 -18.51 16.44 9.11
C ARG A 203 -18.20 15.83 7.75
N PHE A 204 -17.25 14.91 7.67
CA PHE A 204 -16.83 14.27 6.42
C PHE A 204 -17.47 12.89 6.21
N GLY A 205 -18.35 12.44 7.11
CA GLY A 205 -19.04 11.16 7.02
C GLY A 205 -18.09 9.95 7.05
N LEU A 206 -17.02 10.01 7.84
CA LEU A 206 -15.96 9.01 7.89
C LEU A 206 -16.34 7.84 8.78
N TYR A 207 -16.11 6.61 8.32
CA TYR A 207 -16.22 5.42 9.16
C TYR A 207 -15.11 5.44 10.21
N THR A 208 -15.42 5.24 11.48
CA THR A 208 -14.46 5.30 12.60
C THR A 208 -14.24 3.93 13.24
N LYS A 209 -12.98 3.64 13.57
CA LYS A 209 -12.59 2.40 14.24
C LYS A 209 -11.39 2.56 15.15
N ILE A 210 -11.47 2.01 16.35
CA ILE A 210 -10.31 1.88 17.24
C ILE A 210 -9.40 0.76 16.72
N THR A 211 -8.10 1.04 16.68
CA THR A 211 -7.08 0.11 16.18
C THR A 211 -6.36 -0.59 17.34
N GLY A 212 -5.78 -1.76 17.06
CA GLY A 212 -4.92 -2.47 18.03
C GLY A 212 -3.62 -1.73 18.40
N GLY A 213 -3.35 -0.59 17.76
CA GLY A 213 -2.25 0.32 18.10
C GLY A 213 -2.66 1.47 19.01
N GLN A 214 -3.83 1.40 19.66
CA GLN A 214 -4.38 2.47 20.52
C GLN A 214 -4.59 3.79 19.75
N ARG A 215 -5.07 3.70 18.52
CA ARG A 215 -5.40 4.87 17.68
C ARG A 215 -6.81 4.80 17.12
N ILE A 216 -7.32 5.94 16.66
CA ILE A 216 -8.60 6.04 15.95
C ILE A 216 -8.30 6.19 14.45
N ASP A 217 -8.86 5.29 13.64
CA ASP A 217 -8.77 5.29 12.19
C ASP A 217 -10.10 5.76 11.60
N MET A 218 -10.03 6.71 10.65
CA MET A 218 -11.17 7.30 9.97
C MET A 218 -11.08 6.97 8.47
N PHE A 219 -12.06 6.26 7.91
CA PHE A 219 -12.06 5.77 6.53
C PHE A 219 -13.10 6.48 5.66
N GLY A 220 -12.86 6.48 4.34
CA GLY A 220 -13.80 7.04 3.35
C GLY A 220 -13.50 8.48 2.97
N ALA A 221 -12.36 9.03 3.38
CA ALA A 221 -11.97 10.39 3.03
C ALA A 221 -11.70 10.48 1.52
N LYS A 222 -12.31 11.45 0.83
CA LYS A 222 -12.00 11.70 -0.59
C LYS A 222 -10.64 12.38 -0.72
N LYS A 223 -9.95 12.18 -1.85
CA LYS A 223 -8.62 12.75 -2.10
C LYS A 223 -8.59 14.26 -1.84
N GLN A 224 -9.58 14.97 -2.37
CA GLN A 224 -9.73 16.42 -2.29
C GLN A 224 -10.06 16.94 -0.89
N ASP A 225 -10.62 16.10 -0.01
CA ASP A 225 -11.00 16.50 1.34
C ASP A 225 -9.83 16.40 2.32
N LEU A 226 -8.79 15.62 1.98
CA LEU A 226 -7.66 15.33 2.87
C LEU A 226 -6.99 16.60 3.43
N PRO A 227 -6.65 17.64 2.62
CA PRO A 227 -6.03 18.84 3.18
C PRO A 227 -6.91 19.55 4.21
N GLN A 228 -8.22 19.61 4.00
CA GLN A 228 -9.14 20.26 4.93
C GLN A 228 -9.31 19.44 6.23
N ILE A 229 -9.41 18.11 6.10
CA ILE A 229 -9.45 17.21 7.25
C ILE A 229 -8.20 17.39 8.12
N TRP A 230 -7.01 17.39 7.51
CA TRP A 230 -5.76 17.54 8.24
C TRP A 230 -5.55 18.94 8.81
N GLU A 231 -6.04 19.99 8.15
CA GLU A 231 -6.01 21.34 8.71
C GLU A 231 -6.78 21.42 10.03
N LEU A 232 -7.98 20.84 10.11
CA LEU A 232 -8.76 20.78 11.36
C LEU A 232 -8.04 19.99 12.46
N LEU A 233 -7.44 18.85 12.11
CA LEU A 233 -6.70 18.02 13.06
C LEU A 233 -5.44 18.73 13.56
N ILE A 234 -4.67 19.37 12.67
CA ILE A 234 -3.44 20.09 13.02
C ILE A 234 -3.76 21.31 13.89
N ASN A 235 -4.82 22.05 13.59
CA ASN A 235 -5.28 23.17 14.42
C ASN A 235 -5.69 22.72 15.84
N ALA A 236 -6.03 21.44 16.03
CA ALA A 236 -6.30 20.83 17.32
C ALA A 236 -5.06 20.20 17.99
N GLY A 237 -3.88 20.32 17.38
CA GLY A 237 -2.60 19.85 17.92
C GLY A 237 -2.20 18.43 17.49
N PHE A 238 -2.90 17.82 16.53
CA PHE A 238 -2.51 16.51 16.00
C PHE A 238 -1.41 16.60 14.93
N GLU A 239 -0.64 15.52 14.81
CA GLU A 239 0.35 15.33 13.75
C GLU A 239 -0.01 14.10 12.88
N SER A 240 0.67 13.95 11.74
CA SER A 240 0.56 12.74 10.92
C SER A 240 0.89 11.48 11.73
N GLY A 241 -0.04 10.54 11.79
CA GLY A 241 0.20 9.23 12.36
C GLY A 241 1.12 8.34 11.50
N HIS A 242 1.45 8.75 10.27
CA HIS A 242 2.24 7.98 9.30
C HIS A 242 1.70 6.55 9.11
N ALA A 243 0.38 6.37 9.27
CA ALA A 243 -0.29 5.08 9.13
C ALA A 243 -0.26 4.56 7.68
N TYR A 244 0.17 5.38 6.73
CA TYR A 244 0.32 5.03 5.32
C TYR A 244 1.71 4.49 4.99
N GLY A 245 2.73 5.07 5.59
CA GLY A 245 4.10 4.83 5.20
C GLY A 245 4.73 3.51 5.66
N LYS A 246 5.87 3.18 5.05
CA LYS A 246 6.85 2.24 5.61
C LYS A 246 7.72 2.97 6.63
N ALA A 247 7.14 3.21 7.79
CA ALA A 247 7.70 4.01 8.88
C ALA A 247 7.27 3.46 10.24
N LEU A 248 7.71 4.09 11.34
CA LEU A 248 7.15 3.82 12.67
C LEU A 248 5.63 4.02 12.63
N ARG A 249 4.89 2.96 12.94
CA ARG A 249 3.43 3.02 13.00
C ARG A 249 2.89 3.45 14.34
N THR A 250 3.40 2.94 15.45
CA THR A 250 2.91 3.24 16.81
C THR A 250 3.85 2.60 17.83
N VAL A 251 3.93 3.19 19.01
CA VAL A 251 4.45 2.54 20.22
C VAL A 251 3.28 2.34 21.19
N LYS A 252 2.80 1.10 21.28
CA LYS A 252 1.69 0.74 22.17
C LYS A 252 2.19 0.72 23.61
N SER A 253 1.40 1.18 24.58
CA SER A 253 1.74 1.06 26.00
C SER A 253 0.58 0.60 26.87
N CYS A 254 0.89 -0.02 28.01
CA CYS A 254 -0.08 -0.11 29.09
C CYS A 254 -0.06 1.17 29.94
N VAL A 255 -1.00 1.28 30.88
CA VAL A 255 -1.13 2.45 31.77
C VAL A 255 -0.02 2.58 32.83
N GLY A 256 0.97 1.68 32.81
CA GLY A 256 2.19 1.77 33.63
C GLY A 256 1.96 1.78 35.13
N ASN A 257 2.98 2.25 35.86
CA ASN A 257 2.93 2.46 37.31
C ASN A 257 2.11 3.70 37.74
N THR A 258 1.65 4.51 36.78
CA THR A 258 0.78 5.66 37.04
C THR A 258 -0.60 5.23 37.53
N TRP A 259 -1.16 4.16 36.94
CA TRP A 259 -2.54 3.73 37.22
C TRP A 259 -2.66 2.25 37.60
N CYS A 260 -1.82 1.38 37.04
CA CYS A 260 -1.92 -0.05 37.33
C CYS A 260 -1.26 -0.38 38.66
N ARG A 261 -1.98 -1.04 39.56
CA ARG A 261 -1.44 -1.55 40.84
C ARG A 261 -0.26 -2.53 40.71
N TYR A 262 -0.01 -3.05 39.51
CA TYR A 262 1.10 -3.94 39.18
C TYR A 262 2.18 -3.29 38.33
N GLY A 263 2.00 -2.01 37.96
CA GLY A 263 2.98 -1.30 37.16
C GLY A 263 4.27 -1.11 37.95
N VAL A 264 5.38 -1.49 37.33
CA VAL A 264 6.74 -1.33 37.86
C VAL A 264 7.38 -0.08 37.28
N GLY A 265 7.36 0.03 35.94
CA GLY A 265 7.91 1.17 35.22
C GLY A 265 6.84 2.10 34.64
N ASP A 266 7.24 3.35 34.39
CA ASP A 266 6.48 4.32 33.62
C ASP A 266 6.53 3.94 32.13
N SER A 267 5.61 3.06 31.70
CA SER A 267 5.50 2.65 30.30
C SER A 267 4.89 3.70 29.40
N VAL A 268 4.04 4.57 29.93
CA VAL A 268 3.36 5.60 29.13
C VAL A 268 4.38 6.65 28.72
N GLY A 269 5.10 7.24 29.69
CA GLY A 269 6.10 8.27 29.42
C GLY A 269 7.23 7.79 28.52
N LEU A 270 7.66 6.53 28.67
CA LEU A 270 8.66 5.94 27.78
C LEU A 270 8.11 5.66 26.36
N ALA A 271 6.87 5.18 26.23
CA ALA A 271 6.25 5.01 24.91
C ALA A 271 6.04 6.35 24.18
N VAL A 272 5.63 7.41 24.90
CA VAL A 272 5.53 8.76 24.34
C VAL A 272 6.88 9.24 23.82
N GLU A 273 7.96 9.06 24.59
CA GLU A 273 9.30 9.44 24.16
C GLU A 273 9.75 8.64 22.92
N LEU A 274 9.61 7.32 22.92
CA LEU A 274 10.00 6.49 21.78
C LEU A 274 9.18 6.80 20.53
N GLU A 275 7.87 7.02 20.67
CA GLU A 275 7.01 7.37 19.54
C GLU A 275 7.35 8.75 18.96
N ASN A 276 7.72 9.71 19.81
CA ASN A 276 8.17 11.03 19.39
C ASN A 276 9.61 11.04 18.87
N ARG A 277 10.49 10.16 19.35
CA ARG A 277 11.85 10.02 18.83
C ARG A 277 11.83 9.46 17.41
N TYR A 278 11.07 8.38 17.18
CA TYR A 278 11.08 7.69 15.88
C TYR A 278 9.92 8.08 14.96
N LYS A 279 9.19 9.16 15.24
CA LYS A 279 8.16 9.66 14.31
C LYS A 279 8.79 10.09 12.99
N GLY A 280 8.14 9.73 11.89
CA GLY A 280 8.65 10.00 10.55
C GLY A 280 9.81 9.11 10.08
N LEU A 281 10.44 8.31 10.97
CA LEU A 281 11.55 7.43 10.59
C LEU A 281 11.10 6.41 9.54
N ARG A 282 11.61 6.56 8.31
CA ARG A 282 11.36 5.66 7.19
C ARG A 282 12.26 4.43 7.28
N ALA A 283 11.73 3.31 6.80
CA ALA A 283 12.38 2.01 6.90
C ALA A 283 12.00 1.10 5.73
N PRO A 284 12.76 0.01 5.48
CA PRO A 284 12.44 -0.96 4.43
C PRO A 284 11.00 -1.49 4.52
N HIS A 285 10.46 -1.62 5.73
CA HIS A 285 9.05 -1.88 5.97
C HIS A 285 8.51 -1.09 7.18
N LYS A 286 7.18 -1.09 7.35
CA LYS A 286 6.53 -0.59 8.57
C LYS A 286 6.97 -1.40 9.80
N PHE A 287 7.19 -0.71 10.91
CA PHE A 287 7.55 -1.31 12.20
C PHE A 287 6.75 -0.70 13.34
N LYS A 288 6.64 -1.42 14.46
CA LYS A 288 5.86 -1.05 15.65
C LYS A 288 6.70 -1.26 16.90
N GLY A 289 6.45 -0.42 17.91
CA GLY A 289 7.00 -0.55 19.25
C GLY A 289 5.93 -1.01 20.25
N GLY A 290 6.39 -1.51 21.40
CA GLY A 290 5.56 -1.73 22.57
C GLY A 290 6.32 -1.46 23.85
N VAL A 291 5.67 -0.86 24.86
CA VAL A 291 6.26 -0.63 26.18
C VAL A 291 5.30 -1.12 27.25
N SER A 292 5.71 -2.17 27.96
CA SER A 292 4.94 -2.78 29.04
C SER A 292 5.58 -2.43 30.37
N GLY A 293 4.79 -1.82 31.28
CA GLY A 293 5.27 -1.41 32.60
C GLY A 293 5.52 -2.56 33.58
N CYS A 294 5.28 -3.82 33.19
CA CYS A 294 5.63 -5.02 33.94
C CYS A 294 5.55 -6.27 33.03
N VAL A 295 5.94 -7.43 33.56
CA VAL A 295 5.93 -8.74 32.89
C VAL A 295 4.56 -9.25 32.45
N ARG A 296 3.45 -8.61 32.88
CA ARG A 296 2.08 -8.95 32.43
C ARG A 296 1.79 -8.55 30.98
N GLU A 297 2.68 -7.77 30.38
CA GLU A 297 2.76 -7.66 28.92
C GLU A 297 1.49 -7.11 28.23
N CYS A 298 0.74 -6.21 28.86
CA CYS A 298 -0.51 -5.69 28.28
C CYS A 298 -0.30 -4.87 26.98
N ALA A 299 0.92 -4.39 26.73
CA ALA A 299 1.28 -3.68 25.50
C ALA A 299 1.64 -4.61 24.33
N GLU A 300 1.64 -5.93 24.50
CA GLU A 300 2.05 -6.90 23.47
C GLU A 300 3.45 -6.63 22.91
N ALA A 301 4.37 -6.05 23.71
CA ALA A 301 5.73 -5.66 23.38
C ALA A 301 6.55 -6.81 22.77
N GLN A 302 6.33 -8.05 23.20
CA GLN A 302 6.98 -9.21 22.57
C GLN A 302 6.37 -9.59 21.21
N GLY A 303 5.25 -8.99 20.81
CA GLY A 303 4.66 -9.15 19.47
C GLY A 303 5.01 -8.04 18.48
N LYS A 304 5.91 -7.10 18.84
CA LYS A 304 6.27 -5.92 18.04
C LYS A 304 7.72 -5.98 17.56
N ASP A 305 8.03 -5.15 16.58
CA ASP A 305 9.35 -5.12 15.95
C ASP A 305 10.44 -4.73 16.97
N PHE A 306 10.10 -3.90 17.96
CA PHE A 306 10.84 -3.71 19.21
C PHE A 306 9.90 -3.59 20.42
N GLY A 307 10.37 -4.00 21.60
CA GLY A 307 9.58 -4.03 22.82
C GLY A 307 10.42 -3.73 24.06
N LEU A 308 9.86 -2.98 25.02
CA LEU A 308 10.48 -2.73 26.32
C LEU A 308 9.58 -3.24 27.44
N ILE A 309 10.14 -4.00 28.38
CA ILE A 309 9.41 -4.51 29.55
C ILE A 309 10.15 -4.09 30.81
N ALA A 310 9.44 -3.40 31.71
CA ALA A 310 10.03 -2.93 32.96
C ALA A 310 10.28 -4.09 33.94
N THR A 311 11.43 -4.02 34.60
CA THR A 311 11.81 -4.83 35.76
C THR A 311 12.11 -3.90 36.94
N PRO A 312 12.24 -4.41 38.18
CA PRO A 312 12.69 -3.59 39.30
C PRO A 312 14.10 -3.00 39.13
N LYS A 313 14.91 -3.55 38.20
CA LYS A 313 16.29 -3.12 37.95
C LYS A 313 16.44 -2.20 36.74
N GLY A 314 15.44 -2.13 35.87
CA GLY A 314 15.51 -1.32 34.65
C GLY A 314 14.51 -1.80 33.59
N TRP A 315 14.99 -1.92 32.36
CA TRP A 315 14.20 -2.34 31.20
C TRP A 315 14.87 -3.47 30.46
N ASN A 316 14.08 -4.49 30.12
CA ASN A 316 14.47 -5.53 29.18
C ASN A 316 14.07 -5.08 27.77
N VAL A 317 15.01 -5.14 26.83
CA VAL A 317 14.80 -4.76 25.43
C VAL A 317 14.65 -6.00 24.58
N PHE A 318 13.53 -6.10 23.88
CA PHE A 318 13.18 -7.18 22.97
C PHE A 318 13.14 -6.67 21.53
N VAL A 319 13.55 -7.48 20.57
CA VAL A 319 13.54 -7.12 19.14
C VAL A 319 13.11 -8.28 18.26
N GLY A 320 12.63 -7.97 17.06
CA GLY A 320 12.33 -8.96 16.04
C GLY A 320 10.98 -9.65 16.15
N GLY A 321 10.03 -9.07 16.87
CA GLY A 321 8.66 -9.55 16.90
C GLY A 321 7.83 -9.01 15.75
N ASN A 322 6.79 -9.73 15.35
CA ASN A 322 5.78 -9.22 14.45
C ASN A 322 4.46 -9.98 14.56
N GLY A 323 3.35 -9.25 14.44
CA GLY A 323 2.10 -9.86 13.96
C GLY A 323 2.08 -9.99 12.43
N GLY A 324 1.10 -10.72 11.90
CA GLY A 324 0.86 -10.89 10.46
C GLY A 324 0.59 -12.34 10.08
N ALA A 325 0.76 -12.66 8.80
CA ALA A 325 0.56 -14.02 8.27
C ALA A 325 1.49 -15.05 8.93
N LYS A 326 2.74 -14.65 9.22
CA LYS A 326 3.71 -15.44 9.99
C LYS A 326 4.09 -14.67 11.25
N PRO A 327 3.34 -14.83 12.36
CA PRO A 327 3.66 -14.15 13.60
C PRO A 327 4.98 -14.67 14.18
N ARG A 328 5.71 -13.81 14.88
CA ARG A 328 6.96 -14.13 15.57
C ARG A 328 7.02 -13.36 16.87
N HIS A 329 7.47 -14.01 17.94
CA HIS A 329 7.81 -13.30 19.16
C HIS A 329 9.17 -12.61 19.02
N ALA A 330 9.26 -11.42 19.61
CA ALA A 330 10.50 -10.72 19.81
C ALA A 330 11.34 -11.49 20.82
N GLU A 331 12.65 -11.46 20.61
CA GLU A 331 13.62 -12.11 21.47
C GLU A 331 14.35 -11.07 22.31
N LEU A 332 14.80 -11.49 23.48
CA LEU A 332 15.52 -10.65 24.42
C LEU A 332 16.91 -10.29 23.87
N LEU A 333 17.19 -8.99 23.75
CA LEU A 333 18.47 -8.46 23.29
C LEU A 333 19.39 -8.13 24.46
N VAL A 334 18.88 -7.34 25.41
CA VAL A 334 19.55 -6.93 26.65
C VAL A 334 18.56 -6.85 27.82
N GLU A 335 19.07 -7.04 29.03
CA GLU A 335 18.28 -7.05 30.27
C GLU A 335 18.70 -5.92 31.20
N ASP A 336 17.77 -5.47 32.04
CA ASP A 336 18.00 -4.59 33.19
C ASP A 336 18.76 -3.30 32.86
N VAL A 337 18.58 -2.76 31.66
CA VAL A 337 19.23 -1.51 31.22
C VAL A 337 18.45 -0.27 31.64
N THR A 338 19.13 0.86 31.77
CA THR A 338 18.47 2.14 32.00
C THR A 338 17.66 2.57 30.77
N ARG A 339 16.70 3.48 30.98
CA ARG A 339 15.91 4.11 29.90
C ARG A 339 16.80 4.66 28.76
N ARG A 340 17.89 5.33 29.12
CA ARG A 340 18.84 5.94 28.18
C ARG A 340 19.60 4.89 27.38
N GLU A 341 20.06 3.82 28.01
CA GLU A 341 20.74 2.73 27.33
C GLU A 341 19.80 1.98 26.39
N ALA A 342 18.56 1.72 26.82
CA ALA A 342 17.55 1.09 25.98
C ALA A 342 17.31 1.90 24.69
N MET A 343 17.20 3.23 24.78
CA MET A 343 17.06 4.11 23.62
C MET A 343 18.27 4.03 22.67
N ARG A 344 19.50 4.08 23.20
CA ARG A 344 20.72 3.95 22.37
C ARG A 344 20.77 2.62 21.63
N ILE A 345 20.40 1.52 22.30
CA ILE A 345 20.37 0.20 21.69
C ILE A 345 19.30 0.12 20.59
N LEU A 346 18.11 0.72 20.81
CA LEU A 346 17.09 0.82 19.79
C LEU A 346 17.51 1.68 18.60
N ASP A 347 18.20 2.79 18.83
CA ASP A 347 18.74 3.64 17.75
C ASP A 347 19.65 2.80 16.84
N ARG A 348 20.61 2.08 17.43
CA ARG A 348 21.53 1.20 16.71
C ARG A 348 20.79 0.10 15.97
N PHE A 349 19.84 -0.58 16.63
CA PHE A 349 19.03 -1.63 16.02
C PHE A 349 18.28 -1.14 14.79
N LEU A 350 17.59 0.00 14.91
CA LEU A 350 16.77 0.56 13.84
C LEU A 350 17.62 1.04 12.65
N ILE A 351 18.72 1.76 12.89
CA ILE A 351 19.61 2.18 11.80
C ILE A 351 20.26 0.96 11.14
N PHE A 352 20.75 0.00 11.91
CA PHE A 352 21.37 -1.19 11.35
C PHE A 352 20.39 -2.01 10.48
N TYR A 353 19.14 -2.15 10.93
CA TYR A 353 18.04 -2.73 10.13
C TYR A 353 17.77 -1.92 8.85
N ILE A 354 17.68 -0.59 8.96
CA ILE A 354 17.43 0.30 7.81
C ILE A 354 18.51 0.16 6.74
N GLN A 355 19.77 0.02 7.16
CA GLN A 355 20.93 -0.10 6.28
C GLN A 355 21.01 -1.46 5.58
N SER A 356 20.62 -2.55 6.26
CA SER A 356 20.98 -3.91 5.83
C SER A 356 19.82 -4.80 5.37
N ALA A 357 18.57 -4.51 5.76
CA ALA A 357 17.43 -5.34 5.34
C ALA A 357 17.08 -5.17 3.85
N ASP A 358 16.41 -6.16 3.24
CA ASP A 358 15.88 -6.02 1.88
C ASP A 358 14.59 -5.17 1.83
N LYS A 359 14.16 -4.82 0.62
CA LYS A 359 12.90 -4.09 0.37
C LYS A 359 11.72 -4.83 0.97
N LEU A 360 10.81 -4.10 1.61
CA LEU A 360 9.60 -4.64 2.22
C LEU A 360 9.83 -5.75 3.26
N GLU A 361 11.06 -5.90 3.77
CA GLU A 361 11.40 -6.92 4.76
C GLU A 361 11.09 -6.44 6.17
N ARG A 362 10.43 -7.28 6.98
CA ARG A 362 10.19 -7.00 8.41
C ARG A 362 11.43 -7.31 9.23
N THR A 363 11.61 -6.62 10.35
CA THR A 363 12.74 -6.86 11.27
C THR A 363 12.89 -8.32 11.66
N ALA A 364 11.77 -9.01 11.92
CA ALA A 364 11.73 -10.44 12.19
C ALA A 364 12.41 -11.30 11.12
N ARG A 365 12.06 -11.08 9.84
CA ARG A 365 12.60 -11.86 8.71
C ARG A 365 14.06 -11.49 8.44
N TRP A 366 14.39 -10.21 8.62
CA TRP A 366 15.76 -9.74 8.54
C TRP A 366 16.66 -10.40 9.59
N ILE A 367 16.22 -10.50 10.86
CA ILE A 367 16.96 -11.19 11.92
C ILE A 367 17.17 -12.67 11.58
N GLU A 368 16.16 -13.36 11.06
CA GLU A 368 16.27 -14.78 10.68
C GLU A 368 17.31 -15.01 9.57
N LYS A 369 17.44 -14.08 8.63
CA LYS A 369 18.41 -14.17 7.52
C LYS A 369 19.80 -13.65 7.86
N TYR A 370 19.92 -12.79 8.87
CA TYR A 370 21.19 -12.17 9.21
C TYR A 370 22.19 -13.25 9.66
N PRO A 371 23.46 -13.22 9.20
CA PRO A 371 24.46 -14.20 9.63
C PRO A 371 24.60 -14.28 11.15
N GLY A 372 24.38 -15.48 11.72
CA GLY A 372 24.37 -15.68 13.18
C GLY A 372 23.10 -15.19 13.88
N GLY A 373 22.06 -14.83 13.14
CA GLY A 373 20.76 -14.41 13.65
C GLY A 373 20.84 -13.21 14.59
N LEU A 374 20.01 -13.24 15.63
CA LEU A 374 20.03 -12.21 16.68
C LEU A 374 21.38 -12.12 17.39
N ARG A 375 22.08 -13.26 17.57
CA ARG A 375 23.40 -13.27 18.21
C ARG A 375 24.40 -12.46 17.40
N GLY A 376 24.44 -12.65 16.09
CA GLY A 376 25.29 -11.86 15.19
C GLY A 376 24.97 -10.37 15.24
N ILE A 377 23.67 -10.02 15.27
CA ILE A 377 23.23 -8.63 15.42
C ILE A 377 23.70 -8.05 16.77
N LYS A 378 23.55 -8.80 17.86
CA LYS A 378 23.97 -8.39 19.21
C LYS A 378 25.46 -8.08 19.28
N GLU A 379 26.30 -8.92 18.68
CA GLU A 379 27.75 -8.68 18.59
C GLU A 379 28.06 -7.33 17.92
N VAL A 380 27.27 -6.92 16.93
CA VAL A 380 27.47 -5.65 16.22
C VAL A 380 26.93 -4.45 17.00
N ILE A 381 25.69 -4.51 17.51
CA ILE A 381 25.00 -3.32 18.04
C ILE A 381 25.08 -3.18 19.57
N VAL A 382 25.45 -4.24 20.29
CA VAL A 382 25.64 -4.22 21.75
C VAL A 382 27.13 -4.29 22.08
N ASP A 383 27.83 -5.29 21.54
CA ASP A 383 29.25 -5.52 21.85
C ASP A 383 30.20 -4.66 20.99
N ASP A 384 29.64 -3.87 20.06
CA ASP A 384 30.34 -2.97 19.15
C ASP A 384 31.52 -3.62 18.41
N LYS A 385 31.36 -4.90 18.01
CA LYS A 385 32.41 -5.71 17.39
C LYS A 385 33.02 -5.08 16.13
N LEU A 386 32.28 -4.18 15.46
CA LEU A 386 32.72 -3.46 14.26
C LEU A 386 33.17 -2.02 14.53
N GLY A 387 32.99 -1.50 15.74
CA GLY A 387 33.31 -0.11 16.09
C GLY A 387 32.41 0.95 15.43
N ILE A 388 31.17 0.60 15.10
CA ILE A 388 30.24 1.45 14.33
C ILE A 388 29.09 2.02 15.17
N CYS A 389 28.96 1.64 16.45
CA CYS A 389 27.81 2.03 17.26
C CYS A 389 27.65 3.55 17.39
N ALA A 390 28.75 4.30 17.52
CA ALA A 390 28.72 5.76 17.58
C ALA A 390 28.22 6.39 16.26
N ASP A 391 28.60 5.81 15.11
CA ASP A 391 28.14 6.27 13.80
C ASP A 391 26.64 5.98 13.60
N LEU A 392 26.17 4.80 14.02
CA LEU A 392 24.75 4.46 13.99
C LEU A 392 23.91 5.43 14.85
N GLU A 393 24.39 5.77 16.05
CA GLU A 393 23.73 6.76 16.92
C GLU A 393 23.70 8.15 16.29
N LYS A 394 24.81 8.59 15.67
CA LYS A 394 24.89 9.87 14.97
C LYS A 394 23.95 9.94 13.76
N GLU A 395 23.82 8.85 13.01
CA GLU A 395 22.87 8.74 11.91
C GLU A 395 21.43 8.83 12.39
N MET A 396 21.08 8.14 13.48
CA MET A 396 19.76 8.29 14.09
C MET A 396 19.49 9.73 14.50
N GLU A 397 20.46 10.37 15.17
CA GLU A 397 20.29 11.74 15.66
C GLU A 397 20.04 12.74 14.51
N ALA A 398 20.72 12.57 13.37
CA ALA A 398 20.46 13.38 12.17
C ALA A 398 19.04 13.16 11.61
N LEU A 399 18.53 11.94 11.62
CA LEU A 399 17.19 11.62 11.12
C LEU A 399 16.08 12.14 12.04
N VAL A 400 16.21 11.93 13.35
CA VAL A 400 15.20 12.42 14.31
C VAL A 400 15.21 13.95 14.38
N GLY A 401 16.39 14.58 14.27
CA GLY A 401 16.54 16.04 14.26
C GLY A 401 16.01 16.73 12.99
N SER A 402 15.78 15.98 11.90
CA SER A 402 15.24 16.52 10.64
C SER A 402 13.72 16.32 10.48
N TYR A 403 13.05 15.78 11.52
CA TYR A 403 11.62 15.52 11.47
C TYR A 403 10.80 16.78 11.20
N HIS A 404 9.80 16.62 10.33
CA HIS A 404 8.76 17.60 10.10
C HIS A 404 7.44 16.88 9.78
N CYS A 405 6.30 17.47 10.16
CA CYS A 405 5.00 16.90 9.83
C CYS A 405 4.67 17.15 8.35
N GLU A 406 4.62 16.09 7.56
CA GLU A 406 4.33 16.13 6.12
C GLU A 406 2.96 16.79 5.82
N TRP A 407 1.95 16.57 6.66
CA TRP A 407 0.63 17.19 6.51
C TRP A 407 0.63 18.68 6.84
N THR A 408 1.40 19.12 7.84
CA THR A 408 1.59 20.55 8.11
C THR A 408 2.18 21.26 6.89
N ASN A 409 3.17 20.65 6.25
CA ASN A 409 3.77 21.17 5.02
C ASN A 409 2.79 21.27 3.85
N VAL A 410 1.81 20.37 3.76
CA VAL A 410 0.76 20.43 2.74
C VAL A 410 -0.24 21.54 3.06
N VAL A 411 -0.76 21.57 4.28
CA VAL A 411 -1.79 22.53 4.70
C VAL A 411 -1.28 23.97 4.60
N SER A 412 -0.01 24.22 4.95
CA SER A 412 0.57 25.56 4.89
C SER A 412 0.92 26.05 3.47
N SER A 413 0.72 25.24 2.42
CA SER A 413 1.14 25.55 1.06
C SER A 413 0.01 25.33 0.06
N GLN A 414 -0.55 26.43 -0.47
CA GLN A 414 -1.61 26.36 -1.49
C GLN A 414 -1.19 25.55 -2.72
N GLU A 415 0.08 25.66 -3.11
CA GLU A 415 0.63 24.88 -4.23
C GLU A 415 0.61 23.36 -3.95
N ARG A 416 0.94 22.94 -2.72
CA ARG A 416 0.89 21.50 -2.37
C ARG A 416 -0.54 20.98 -2.23
N ARG A 417 -1.49 21.83 -1.83
CA ARG A 417 -2.93 21.48 -1.77
C ARG A 417 -3.49 21.13 -3.16
N LYS A 418 -3.00 21.78 -4.22
CA LYS A 418 -3.42 21.50 -5.61
C LYS A 418 -3.28 20.03 -6.00
N ALA A 419 -2.30 19.34 -5.43
CA ALA A 419 -2.00 17.95 -5.75
C ALA A 419 -3.02 16.94 -5.19
N PHE A 420 -3.99 17.41 -4.41
CA PHE A 420 -5.08 16.62 -3.84
C PHE A 420 -6.41 16.84 -4.56
N ARG A 421 -6.49 17.77 -5.53
CA ARG A 421 -7.70 17.97 -6.34
C ARG A 421 -8.09 16.69 -7.07
N GLN A 422 -9.39 16.50 -7.27
CA GLN A 422 -9.90 15.39 -8.06
C GLN A 422 -9.63 15.62 -9.54
N PHE A 423 -9.88 16.83 -10.06
CA PHE A 423 -9.66 17.19 -11.46
C PHE A 423 -8.80 18.44 -11.57
N ALA A 424 -7.98 18.50 -12.63
CA ALA A 424 -7.14 19.66 -12.94
C ALA A 424 -7.90 20.77 -13.68
N ASN A 425 -9.01 20.44 -14.34
CA ASN A 425 -9.74 21.36 -15.22
C ASN A 425 -11.08 21.86 -14.67
N THR A 426 -11.49 21.39 -13.49
CA THR A 426 -12.76 21.79 -12.87
C THR A 426 -12.71 21.55 -11.35
N ASP A 427 -13.49 22.32 -10.60
CA ASP A 427 -13.72 22.12 -9.16
C ASP A 427 -14.88 21.15 -8.88
N GLU A 428 -15.56 20.66 -9.92
CA GLU A 428 -16.55 19.59 -9.80
C GLU A 428 -15.93 18.33 -9.18
N THR A 429 -16.78 17.53 -8.54
CA THR A 429 -16.36 16.23 -7.99
C THR A 429 -17.29 15.14 -8.47
N GLN A 430 -16.73 13.95 -8.69
CA GLN A 430 -17.51 12.77 -9.08
C GLN A 430 -17.36 11.68 -8.01
N VAL A 431 -18.49 11.10 -7.62
CA VAL A 431 -18.55 9.98 -6.68
C VAL A 431 -18.25 8.68 -7.44
N VAL A 432 -17.33 7.87 -6.91
CA VAL A 432 -16.89 6.61 -7.53
C VAL A 432 -17.46 5.37 -6.84
N SER A 433 -18.14 5.54 -5.71
CA SER A 433 -18.72 4.46 -4.91
C SER A 433 -19.90 4.97 -4.08
N GLU A 434 -21.05 4.30 -4.19
CA GLU A 434 -22.20 4.54 -3.31
C GLU A 434 -21.85 4.17 -1.86
N GLN A 435 -22.42 4.94 -0.93
CA GLN A 435 -22.28 4.69 0.51
C GLN A 435 -23.57 4.10 1.06
N VAL A 436 -23.45 3.09 1.92
CA VAL A 436 -24.54 2.47 2.67
C VAL A 436 -24.32 2.61 4.16
N THR A 437 -25.42 2.73 4.91
CA THR A 437 -25.36 2.74 6.38
C THR A 437 -25.41 1.32 6.91
N LYS A 438 -24.39 0.90 7.66
CA LYS A 438 -24.35 -0.39 8.35
C LYS A 438 -23.73 -0.21 9.74
N ARG A 439 -24.39 -0.72 10.78
CA ARG A 439 -23.99 -0.52 12.20
C ARG A 439 -23.82 0.97 12.54
N ALA A 440 -24.81 1.77 12.17
CA ALA A 440 -24.85 3.23 12.39
C ALA A 440 -23.68 4.03 11.77
N GLN A 441 -22.89 3.43 10.86
CA GLN A 441 -21.79 4.13 10.17
C GLN A 441 -21.95 4.02 8.65
N LYS A 442 -21.45 5.03 7.93
CA LYS A 442 -21.36 5.00 6.46
C LYS A 442 -20.19 4.12 6.05
N ARG A 443 -20.38 3.30 5.03
CA ARG A 443 -19.32 2.51 4.39
C ARG A 443 -19.59 2.39 2.89
N PRO A 444 -18.58 2.08 2.07
CA PRO A 444 -18.79 1.73 0.68
C PRO A 444 -19.71 0.50 0.55
N VAL A 445 -20.48 0.47 -0.53
CA VAL A 445 -21.20 -0.74 -0.96
C VAL A 445 -20.24 -1.92 -1.13
N ASP A 446 -20.78 -3.13 -1.06
CA ASP A 446 -19.98 -4.34 -1.27
C ASP A 446 -19.52 -4.43 -2.72
N TRP A 447 -18.30 -4.92 -2.94
CA TRP A 447 -17.82 -5.14 -4.30
C TRP A 447 -18.48 -6.36 -4.90
N PRO A 448 -18.70 -6.37 -6.23
CA PRO A 448 -19.09 -7.58 -6.94
C PRO A 448 -18.09 -8.71 -6.68
N GLU A 449 -18.60 -9.92 -6.39
CA GLU A 449 -17.80 -11.13 -6.22
C GLU A 449 -17.21 -11.61 -7.55
N ASP A 450 -17.98 -11.46 -8.63
CA ASP A 450 -17.62 -11.91 -9.97
C ASP A 450 -17.30 -10.69 -10.85
N ILE A 451 -16.03 -10.55 -11.22
CA ILE A 451 -15.59 -9.47 -12.12
C ILE A 451 -14.99 -10.17 -13.32
N SER A 452 -15.82 -10.33 -14.36
CA SER A 452 -15.36 -10.80 -15.65
C SER A 452 -14.18 -9.93 -16.13
N PRO A 453 -13.19 -10.52 -16.82
CA PRO A 453 -12.16 -9.77 -17.54
C PRO A 453 -12.73 -8.56 -18.26
N LEU A 454 -12.12 -7.39 -18.08
CA LEU A 454 -12.57 -6.15 -18.69
C LEU A 454 -11.52 -5.65 -19.68
N HIS A 455 -11.90 -5.71 -20.95
CA HIS A 455 -11.11 -5.24 -22.08
C HIS A 455 -11.69 -3.95 -22.63
N PHE A 456 -10.90 -2.89 -22.51
CA PHE A 456 -11.21 -1.62 -23.15
C PHE A 456 -10.31 -1.42 -24.37
N SER A 457 -10.95 -1.01 -25.47
CA SER A 457 -10.33 -0.72 -26.76
C SER A 457 -11.09 0.43 -27.41
N LEU A 458 -10.41 1.25 -28.21
CA LEU A 458 -11.05 2.30 -28.98
C LEU A 458 -12.13 1.76 -29.95
N GLN A 459 -12.06 0.48 -30.33
CA GLN A 459 -13.08 -0.18 -31.13
C GLN A 459 -14.46 -0.27 -30.45
N ASN A 460 -14.51 -0.10 -29.13
CA ASN A 460 -15.76 -0.09 -28.36
C ASN A 460 -16.51 1.24 -28.51
N ILE A 461 -15.86 2.28 -29.05
CA ILE A 461 -16.47 3.58 -29.33
C ILE A 461 -17.18 3.49 -30.69
N ALA A 462 -18.27 4.25 -30.85
CA ALA A 462 -19.04 4.30 -32.08
C ALA A 462 -18.13 4.58 -33.29
N LYS A 463 -18.20 3.72 -34.32
CA LYS A 463 -17.31 3.75 -35.51
C LYS A 463 -17.44 5.06 -36.30
N ASP A 464 -18.58 5.71 -36.22
CA ASP A 464 -18.96 6.97 -36.84
C ASP A 464 -18.64 8.21 -35.99
N ALA A 465 -18.11 8.03 -34.78
CA ALA A 465 -17.72 9.14 -33.93
C ALA A 465 -16.63 9.98 -34.60
N LYS A 466 -16.84 11.30 -34.66
CA LYS A 466 -15.87 12.25 -35.22
C LYS A 466 -14.78 12.58 -34.21
N TRP A 467 -13.56 12.11 -34.45
CA TRP A 467 -12.41 12.39 -33.59
C TRP A 467 -11.77 13.73 -33.93
N ASP A 468 -11.36 14.49 -32.91
CA ASP A 468 -10.64 15.75 -33.08
C ASP A 468 -9.74 16.04 -31.87
N TRP A 469 -8.80 16.98 -32.02
CA TRP A 469 -7.96 17.45 -30.92
C TRP A 469 -8.76 18.35 -29.98
N GLN A 470 -8.97 17.87 -28.76
CA GLN A 470 -9.68 18.60 -27.71
C GLN A 470 -8.69 19.22 -26.73
N ILE A 471 -8.86 20.50 -26.41
CA ILE A 471 -8.16 21.14 -25.28
C ILE A 471 -8.84 20.67 -24.00
N VAL A 472 -8.11 19.97 -23.13
CA VAL A 472 -8.73 19.33 -21.96
C VAL A 472 -8.34 19.97 -20.62
N CYS A 473 -7.16 20.55 -20.51
CA CYS A 473 -6.70 21.28 -19.33
C CYS A 473 -5.48 22.17 -19.66
N LYS A 474 -5.13 23.08 -18.76
CA LYS A 474 -3.92 23.90 -18.92
C LYS A 474 -2.66 23.07 -18.70
N LEU A 475 -1.61 23.35 -19.46
CA LEU A 475 -0.34 22.64 -19.35
C LEU A 475 0.35 22.91 -18.00
N SER A 476 0.19 24.11 -17.45
CA SER A 476 0.66 24.49 -16.12
C SER A 476 0.12 23.62 -14.99
N GLU A 477 -1.08 23.05 -15.14
CA GLU A 477 -1.72 22.21 -14.11
C GLU A 477 -1.00 20.87 -13.93
N LEU A 478 -0.29 20.40 -14.95
CA LEU A 478 0.49 19.17 -14.90
C LEU A 478 1.74 19.31 -14.01
N ASN A 479 2.15 20.55 -13.70
CA ASN A 479 3.34 20.87 -12.91
C ASN A 479 4.57 20.09 -13.38
N ARG A 480 4.86 20.16 -14.69
CA ARG A 480 5.90 19.34 -15.34
C ARG A 480 7.25 19.52 -14.66
N GLN A 481 7.92 18.39 -14.41
CA GLN A 481 9.26 18.35 -13.85
C GLN A 481 10.26 17.90 -14.90
N ILE A 482 11.53 18.24 -14.67
CA ILE A 482 12.63 17.91 -15.58
C ILE A 482 13.11 16.47 -15.37
N ASP A 483 13.00 15.97 -14.14
CA ASP A 483 13.64 14.74 -13.66
C ASP A 483 12.65 13.68 -13.14
N ALA A 484 11.35 14.00 -13.06
CA ALA A 484 10.33 13.09 -12.57
C ALA A 484 9.04 13.14 -13.42
N PRO A 485 8.37 12.00 -13.65
CA PRO A 485 7.04 12.02 -14.23
C PRO A 485 6.06 12.86 -13.41
N THR A 486 5.02 13.37 -14.04
CA THR A 486 3.93 14.06 -13.34
C THR A 486 2.62 13.67 -13.95
N SER A 487 1.54 13.84 -13.19
CA SER A 487 0.22 13.42 -13.65
C SER A 487 -0.92 14.20 -13.04
N VAL A 488 -2.01 14.26 -13.79
CA VAL A 488 -3.28 14.84 -13.37
C VAL A 488 -4.43 13.97 -13.86
N THR A 489 -5.57 14.13 -13.20
CA THR A 489 -6.85 13.61 -13.68
C THR A 489 -7.64 14.76 -14.29
N VAL A 490 -8.32 14.49 -15.40
CA VAL A 490 -9.09 15.47 -16.17
C VAL A 490 -10.51 14.94 -16.35
N LYS A 491 -11.50 15.81 -16.18
CA LYS A 491 -12.90 15.49 -16.48
C LYS A 491 -13.18 15.82 -17.95
N TYR A 492 -13.75 14.87 -18.70
CA TYR A 492 -14.21 15.08 -20.08
C TYR A 492 -15.60 14.46 -20.23
N GLY A 493 -16.65 15.28 -20.28
CA GLY A 493 -18.02 14.81 -20.08
C GLY A 493 -18.18 14.21 -18.68
N GLU A 494 -18.64 12.96 -18.61
CA GLU A 494 -18.72 12.18 -17.38
C GLU A 494 -17.57 11.17 -17.21
N VAL A 495 -16.58 11.21 -18.10
CA VAL A 495 -15.38 10.36 -18.10
C VAL A 495 -14.23 11.04 -17.36
N GLN A 496 -13.44 10.22 -16.66
CA GLN A 496 -12.17 10.64 -16.07
C GLN A 496 -11.01 10.14 -16.91
N LEU A 497 -10.17 11.06 -17.37
CA LEU A 497 -8.95 10.78 -18.11
C LEU A 497 -7.74 10.97 -17.19
N ALA A 498 -6.73 10.12 -17.37
CA ALA A 498 -5.44 10.25 -16.73
C ALA A 498 -4.44 10.77 -17.76
N VAL A 499 -3.69 11.80 -17.39
CA VAL A 499 -2.67 12.42 -18.23
C VAL A 499 -1.36 12.42 -17.49
N TRP A 500 -0.28 11.99 -18.15
CA TRP A 500 1.07 12.00 -17.61
C TRP A 500 2.00 12.82 -18.51
N ASN A 501 2.93 13.55 -17.88
CA ASN A 501 4.13 14.03 -18.54
C ASN A 501 5.30 13.14 -18.15
N ILE A 502 5.97 12.58 -19.16
CA ILE A 502 7.19 11.81 -19.00
C ILE A 502 8.33 12.70 -19.51
N PRO A 503 9.24 13.16 -18.63
CA PRO A 503 10.31 14.08 -19.03
C PRO A 503 11.13 13.51 -20.19
N GLY A 504 11.31 14.31 -21.24
CA GLY A 504 12.02 13.91 -22.46
C GLY A 504 11.25 12.96 -23.39
N ARG A 505 10.08 12.45 -23.01
CA ARG A 505 9.29 11.48 -23.81
C ARG A 505 7.87 11.96 -24.17
N GLY A 506 7.46 13.12 -23.65
CA GLY A 506 6.20 13.80 -23.97
C GLY A 506 5.02 13.37 -23.11
N LEU A 507 3.81 13.64 -23.61
CA LEU A 507 2.57 13.34 -22.89
C LEU A 507 2.04 11.94 -23.21
N ARG A 508 1.40 11.32 -22.22
CA ARG A 508 0.59 10.10 -22.39
C ARG A 508 -0.78 10.34 -21.79
N ALA A 509 -1.81 9.75 -22.39
CA ALA A 509 -3.17 9.82 -21.87
C ALA A 509 -3.88 8.46 -21.95
N SER A 510 -4.74 8.20 -20.98
CA SER A 510 -5.59 7.01 -20.96
C SER A 510 -6.84 7.25 -20.12
N GLN A 511 -7.74 6.27 -20.06
CA GLN A 511 -8.80 6.26 -19.05
C GLN A 511 -8.20 6.26 -17.63
N ASN A 512 -8.83 6.94 -16.67
CA ASN A 512 -8.38 6.91 -15.28
C ASN A 512 -8.83 5.63 -14.52
N MET A 513 -9.82 4.92 -15.05
CA MET A 513 -10.36 3.71 -14.42
C MET A 513 -9.47 2.49 -14.65
N CYS A 514 -9.05 1.85 -13.56
CA CYS A 514 -8.43 0.53 -13.59
C CYS A 514 -9.52 -0.56 -13.83
N PRO A 515 -9.39 -1.37 -14.90
CA PRO A 515 -10.40 -2.36 -15.27
C PRO A 515 -10.51 -3.54 -14.29
N HIS A 516 -9.55 -3.74 -13.39
CA HIS A 516 -9.55 -4.90 -12.47
C HIS A 516 -10.61 -4.82 -11.36
N LYS A 517 -10.77 -3.66 -10.71
CA LYS A 517 -11.78 -3.44 -9.65
C LYS A 517 -12.61 -2.18 -9.88
N LYS A 518 -12.61 -1.66 -11.12
CA LYS A 518 -13.36 -0.46 -11.54
C LYS A 518 -13.02 0.79 -10.71
N ALA A 519 -11.77 0.88 -10.25
CA ALA A 519 -11.31 1.98 -9.39
C ALA A 519 -10.65 3.08 -10.24
N PHE A 520 -11.03 4.34 -10.02
CA PHE A 520 -10.57 5.51 -10.78
C PHE A 520 -9.26 6.09 -10.23
N VAL A 521 -8.17 5.35 -10.41
CA VAL A 521 -6.90 5.61 -9.71
C VAL A 521 -5.67 5.62 -10.62
N LEU A 522 -5.79 5.40 -11.93
CA LEU A 522 -4.60 5.19 -12.77
C LEU A 522 -3.68 6.42 -12.82
N ALA A 523 -4.21 7.64 -12.84
CA ALA A 523 -3.41 8.87 -12.78
C ALA A 523 -2.45 8.91 -11.57
N ASP A 524 -2.80 8.23 -10.48
CA ASP A 524 -2.03 8.15 -9.25
C ASP A 524 -0.98 7.01 -9.26
N GLY A 525 -0.91 6.26 -10.37
CA GLY A 525 0.00 5.15 -10.60
C GLY A 525 1.45 5.55 -10.83
N LEU A 526 2.33 4.56 -10.65
CA LEU A 526 3.76 4.71 -10.89
C LEU A 526 4.05 4.52 -12.38
N ILE A 527 4.78 5.47 -12.96
CA ILE A 527 5.27 5.35 -14.33
C ILE A 527 6.57 4.56 -14.36
N GLY A 528 6.58 3.48 -15.12
CA GLY A 528 7.75 2.64 -15.33
C GLY A 528 7.95 2.32 -16.81
N GLU A 529 8.96 1.49 -17.08
CA GLU A 529 9.25 0.98 -18.40
C GLU A 529 9.57 -0.51 -18.34
N ASP A 530 9.21 -1.27 -19.37
CA ASP A 530 9.53 -2.68 -19.45
C ASP A 530 10.95 -2.92 -19.98
N GLU A 531 11.31 -4.19 -20.23
CA GLU A 531 12.62 -4.59 -20.75
C GLU A 531 12.88 -4.07 -22.17
N HIS A 532 11.82 -3.84 -22.94
CA HIS A 532 11.90 -3.28 -24.29
C HIS A 532 11.86 -1.74 -24.30
N GLY A 533 11.75 -1.10 -23.13
CA GLY A 533 11.70 0.36 -23.02
C GLY A 533 10.30 0.95 -23.24
N ARG A 534 9.27 0.11 -23.34
CA ARG A 534 7.88 0.56 -23.47
C ARG A 534 7.38 1.05 -22.13
N GLU A 535 6.71 2.19 -22.15
CA GLU A 535 6.23 2.86 -20.95
C GLU A 535 4.92 2.24 -20.47
N TYR A 536 4.77 2.14 -19.15
CA TYR A 536 3.54 1.69 -18.53
C TYR A 536 3.19 2.49 -17.28
N VAL A 537 1.92 2.41 -16.88
CA VAL A 537 1.46 2.79 -15.56
C VAL A 537 1.19 1.55 -14.72
N SER A 538 1.78 1.49 -13.53
CA SER A 538 1.44 0.48 -12.52
C SER A 538 0.26 0.96 -11.68
N CYS A 539 -0.83 0.19 -11.70
CA CYS A 539 -2.03 0.53 -10.94
C CYS A 539 -1.72 0.65 -9.44
N PRO A 540 -2.12 1.76 -8.78
CA PRO A 540 -1.89 1.97 -7.35
C PRO A 540 -2.34 0.83 -6.43
N LEU A 541 -3.51 0.25 -6.75
CA LEU A 541 -4.19 -0.72 -5.90
C LEU A 541 -3.73 -2.16 -6.14
N HIS A 542 -3.46 -2.50 -7.39
CA HIS A 542 -3.29 -3.91 -7.80
C HIS A 542 -1.90 -4.21 -8.37
N LYS A 543 -1.06 -3.19 -8.55
CA LYS A 543 0.30 -3.29 -9.11
C LYS A 543 0.35 -4.03 -10.45
N ARG A 544 -0.71 -3.92 -11.24
CA ARG A 544 -0.80 -4.37 -12.63
C ARG A 544 -0.26 -3.29 -13.55
N ASN A 545 0.57 -3.66 -14.51
CA ASN A 545 1.24 -2.72 -15.40
C ASN A 545 0.47 -2.64 -16.72
N TYR A 546 0.04 -1.43 -17.10
CA TYR A 546 -0.69 -1.16 -18.34
C TYR A 546 0.16 -0.31 -19.27
N LEU A 547 0.42 -0.78 -20.48
CA LEU A 547 1.18 -0.02 -21.48
C LEU A 547 0.48 1.31 -21.80
N LEU A 548 1.27 2.37 -21.98
CA LEU A 548 0.77 3.71 -22.27
C LEU A 548 0.90 4.13 -23.74
N GLU A 549 1.49 3.29 -24.58
CA GLU A 549 1.59 3.56 -26.02
C GLU A 549 0.19 3.64 -26.64
N SER A 550 -0.07 4.74 -27.33
CA SER A 550 -1.19 4.86 -28.26
C SER A 550 -0.70 4.36 -29.62
N LYS A 551 -1.26 3.26 -30.12
CA LYS A 551 -1.10 2.89 -31.53
C LYS A 551 -2.00 3.85 -32.31
N GLY A 552 -1.41 4.82 -33.02
CA GLY A 552 -2.17 5.89 -33.68
C GLY A 552 -3.38 5.42 -34.49
N GLY A 553 -4.41 6.26 -34.58
CA GLY A 553 -5.72 5.90 -35.14
C GLY A 553 -6.65 5.15 -34.16
N THR A 554 -7.68 4.45 -34.67
CA THR A 554 -8.70 3.75 -33.84
C THR A 554 -8.24 2.42 -33.24
N GLY A 555 -6.94 2.12 -33.28
CA GLY A 555 -6.34 0.86 -32.82
C GLY A 555 -5.90 0.84 -31.35
N GLY A 556 -6.11 1.95 -30.62
CA GLY A 556 -5.59 2.17 -29.26
C GLY A 556 -6.11 1.20 -28.20
N GLY A 557 -5.18 0.73 -27.36
CA GLY A 557 -5.41 -0.19 -26.26
C GLY A 557 -4.10 -0.57 -25.57
N GLY A 558 -3.90 -0.08 -24.34
CA GLY A 558 -2.76 -0.44 -23.50
C GLY A 558 -2.95 -1.85 -22.95
N SER A 559 -2.18 -2.82 -23.45
CA SER A 559 -2.20 -4.18 -22.91
C SER A 559 -1.68 -4.18 -21.46
N CYS A 560 -2.27 -5.04 -20.65
CA CYS A 560 -1.86 -5.25 -19.28
C CYS A 560 -0.87 -6.42 -19.19
N SER A 561 -0.01 -6.42 -18.17
CA SER A 561 0.81 -7.57 -17.80
C SER A 561 -0.02 -8.83 -17.51
N ASP A 562 -1.32 -8.67 -17.25
CA ASP A 562 -2.32 -9.74 -17.25
C ASP A 562 -3.21 -9.58 -18.48
N THR A 563 -3.18 -10.59 -19.35
CA THR A 563 -3.85 -10.60 -20.65
C THR A 563 -5.38 -10.53 -20.55
N ASN A 564 -5.98 -10.61 -19.36
CA ASN A 564 -7.42 -10.44 -19.12
C ASN A 564 -7.86 -8.97 -19.01
N TYR A 565 -6.93 -8.01 -19.10
CA TYR A 565 -7.25 -6.60 -18.93
C TYR A 565 -6.57 -5.71 -19.96
N SER A 566 -7.23 -4.62 -20.34
CA SER A 566 -6.64 -3.54 -21.14
C SER A 566 -7.28 -2.21 -20.79
N ILE A 567 -6.57 -1.12 -21.11
CA ILE A 567 -7.08 0.25 -20.95
C ILE A 567 -7.14 0.95 -22.30
N MET A 568 -8.06 1.91 -22.48
CA MET A 568 -7.99 2.82 -23.62
C MET A 568 -6.84 3.81 -23.42
N THR A 569 -5.95 3.91 -24.41
CA THR A 569 -4.93 4.95 -24.51
C THR A 569 -5.32 5.95 -25.60
N PHE A 570 -4.94 7.21 -25.39
CA PHE A 570 -5.26 8.32 -26.29
C PHE A 570 -4.00 9.07 -26.67
N GLU A 571 -3.96 9.60 -27.89
CA GLU A 571 -2.88 10.49 -28.32
C GLU A 571 -2.99 11.82 -27.57
N ALA A 572 -1.88 12.31 -27.02
CA ALA A 572 -1.81 13.55 -26.26
C ALA A 572 -0.59 14.37 -26.67
N LYS A 573 -0.75 15.69 -26.74
CA LYS A 573 0.34 16.64 -27.03
C LYS A 573 0.19 17.90 -26.20
N ALA A 574 1.33 18.53 -25.92
CA ALA A 574 1.38 19.85 -25.31
C ALA A 574 1.35 20.92 -26.40
N ASP A 575 0.54 21.95 -26.19
CA ASP A 575 0.62 23.22 -26.90
C ASP A 575 1.20 24.26 -25.94
N GLU A 576 2.51 24.45 -26.07
CA GLU A 576 3.30 25.36 -25.24
C GLU A 576 2.89 26.83 -25.44
N GLN A 577 2.40 27.18 -26.63
CA GLN A 577 2.06 28.57 -26.96
C GLN A 577 0.77 29.00 -26.26
N ASN A 578 -0.20 28.08 -26.15
CA ASN A 578 -1.50 28.35 -25.55
C ASN A 578 -1.66 27.82 -24.12
N ASP A 579 -0.57 27.34 -23.50
CA ASP A 579 -0.59 26.69 -22.17
C ASP A 579 -1.66 25.58 -22.10
N ALA A 580 -1.72 24.70 -23.10
CA ALA A 580 -2.81 23.75 -23.27
C ALA A 580 -2.32 22.31 -23.42
N ILE A 581 -3.08 21.38 -22.85
CA ILE A 581 -2.97 19.94 -23.12
C ILE A 581 -4.07 19.56 -24.10
N LEU A 582 -3.67 19.01 -25.24
CA LEU A 582 -4.59 18.49 -26.23
C LEU A 582 -4.59 16.97 -26.22
N ILE A 583 -5.78 16.37 -26.27
CA ILE A 583 -5.96 14.93 -26.43
C ILE A 583 -6.86 14.68 -27.64
N TYR A 584 -6.49 13.72 -28.47
CA TYR A 584 -7.31 13.31 -29.61
C TYR A 584 -8.47 12.44 -29.11
N LEU A 585 -9.68 12.99 -29.10
CA LEU A 585 -10.87 12.41 -28.48
C LEU A 585 -12.10 12.52 -29.39
N PRO A 586 -13.08 11.61 -29.25
CA PRO A 586 -14.40 11.76 -29.88
C PRO A 586 -15.28 12.71 -29.05
N PRO A 587 -16.51 13.03 -29.49
CA PRO A 587 -17.47 13.77 -28.68
C PRO A 587 -17.74 13.06 -27.35
N THR A 588 -18.08 13.84 -26.32
CA THR A 588 -18.29 13.34 -24.96
C THR A 588 -19.31 12.22 -24.90
N GLU A 589 -20.39 12.28 -25.69
CA GLU A 589 -21.46 11.29 -25.70
C GLU A 589 -20.96 9.90 -26.10
N ALA A 590 -20.05 9.83 -27.07
CA ALA A 590 -19.49 8.58 -27.56
C ALA A 590 -18.57 7.93 -26.51
N LEU A 591 -17.84 8.74 -25.75
CA LEU A 591 -16.95 8.24 -24.69
C LEU A 591 -17.72 7.91 -23.41
N ASP A 592 -18.71 8.72 -23.03
CA ASP A 592 -19.55 8.54 -21.84
C ASP A 592 -20.34 7.22 -21.90
N ALA A 593 -20.79 6.81 -23.08
CA ALA A 593 -21.46 5.53 -23.30
C ALA A 593 -20.60 4.32 -22.87
N VAL A 594 -19.27 4.45 -22.94
CA VAL A 594 -18.32 3.36 -22.68
C VAL A 594 -17.60 3.52 -21.34
N LEU A 595 -17.18 4.74 -20.96
CA LEU A 595 -16.23 5.00 -19.87
C LEU A 595 -16.77 5.94 -18.78
N SER A 596 -18.03 6.38 -18.83
CA SER A 596 -18.55 7.32 -17.82
C SER A 596 -18.39 6.79 -16.40
N THR A 597 -18.09 7.70 -15.47
CA THR A 597 -17.92 7.36 -14.05
C THR A 597 -19.19 6.72 -13.48
N ALA A 598 -20.35 7.28 -13.82
CA ALA A 598 -21.64 6.78 -13.35
C ALA A 598 -21.93 5.32 -13.81
N ARG A 599 -21.41 4.90 -14.97
CA ARG A 599 -21.58 3.52 -15.46
C ARG A 599 -20.78 2.51 -14.66
N TRP A 600 -19.59 2.89 -14.21
CA TRP A 600 -18.63 1.96 -13.59
C TRP A 600 -18.45 2.15 -12.08
N MET A 601 -19.01 3.21 -11.50
CA MET A 601 -19.03 3.39 -10.05
C MET A 601 -19.71 2.20 -9.35
N LEU A 602 -19.31 1.93 -8.11
CA LEU A 602 -19.88 0.83 -7.33
C LEU A 602 -21.28 1.22 -6.85
N ARG A 603 -22.29 0.37 -7.12
CA ARG A 603 -23.70 0.58 -6.74
C ARG A 603 -24.27 -0.56 -5.92
N LYS A 604 -25.28 -0.26 -5.11
CA LYS A 604 -25.95 -1.23 -4.23
C LYS A 604 -26.65 -2.36 -5.01
N ALA A 605 -27.29 -2.04 -6.14
CA ALA A 605 -28.09 -3.00 -6.92
C ALA A 605 -27.27 -4.15 -7.53
N ASP A 606 -25.97 -3.93 -7.80
CA ASP A 606 -25.08 -4.98 -8.33
C ASP A 606 -24.82 -6.12 -7.31
N GLY A 607 -25.11 -5.90 -6.02
CA GLY A 607 -25.01 -6.91 -4.96
C GLY A 607 -26.33 -7.61 -4.61
N GLU A 608 -27.47 -6.90 -4.69
CA GLU A 608 -28.77 -7.43 -4.26
C GLU A 608 -29.48 -8.31 -5.32
N VAL A 609 -29.28 -8.05 -6.63
CA VAL A 609 -29.96 -8.83 -7.70
C VAL A 609 -29.62 -10.32 -7.65
N LYS A 610 -28.44 -10.72 -7.15
CA LYS A 610 -28.06 -12.14 -7.05
C LYS A 610 -28.57 -12.87 -5.80
N PHE A 611 -28.98 -12.16 -4.75
CA PHE A 611 -29.55 -12.83 -3.56
C PHE A 611 -30.96 -13.37 -3.84
N LEU A 612 -31.67 -12.79 -4.80
CA LEU A 612 -32.99 -13.24 -5.25
C LEU A 612 -32.93 -14.23 -6.43
N VAL A 613 -31.82 -14.29 -7.16
CA VAL A 613 -31.67 -15.13 -8.37
C VAL A 613 -30.98 -16.48 -8.08
N LYS A 614 -30.51 -16.71 -6.85
CA LYS A 614 -29.90 -18.01 -6.48
C LYS A 614 -30.87 -19.21 -6.56
N ASP A 615 -32.18 -18.97 -6.61
CA ASP A 615 -33.23 -20.00 -6.65
C ASP A 615 -33.99 -20.08 -7.99
N ALA A 616 -33.52 -19.45 -9.06
CA ALA A 616 -34.16 -19.56 -10.37
C ALA A 616 -33.13 -19.75 -11.50
N GLU A 617 -33.34 -20.79 -12.32
CA GLU A 617 -32.55 -21.04 -13.52
C GLU A 617 -32.57 -19.83 -14.48
N PRO A 618 -31.47 -19.56 -15.22
CA PRO A 618 -31.37 -18.37 -16.03
C PRO A 618 -32.15 -18.53 -17.35
N SER A 619 -33.32 -17.89 -17.45
CA SER A 619 -33.89 -17.49 -18.74
C SER A 619 -33.54 -16.02 -19.02
N ILE A 620 -32.81 -15.79 -20.11
CA ILE A 620 -32.51 -14.45 -20.62
C ILE A 620 -33.69 -14.03 -21.49
N GLU A 621 -34.50 -13.07 -21.03
CA GLU A 621 -35.38 -12.31 -21.91
C GLU A 621 -34.74 -10.96 -22.26
N ILE A 622 -34.52 -10.74 -23.54
CA ILE A 622 -34.12 -9.45 -24.12
C ILE A 622 -35.37 -8.56 -24.12
N ALA A 623 -35.41 -7.53 -23.27
CA ALA A 623 -36.47 -6.53 -23.30
C ALA A 623 -36.12 -5.41 -24.29
N GLU A 624 -36.92 -5.27 -25.34
CA GLU A 624 -36.94 -4.13 -26.26
C GLU A 624 -37.41 -2.82 -25.58
N PRO A 625 -37.13 -1.64 -26.16
CA PRO A 625 -37.36 -0.34 -25.52
C PRO A 625 -38.85 -0.04 -25.35
N ARG A 626 -39.28 0.29 -24.12
CA ARG A 626 -40.65 0.73 -23.85
C ARG A 626 -40.89 2.14 -24.40
N VAL A 627 -41.83 2.26 -25.33
CA VAL A 627 -42.45 3.54 -25.74
C VAL A 627 -43.45 3.98 -24.65
N PRO A 628 -43.53 5.27 -24.28
CA PRO A 628 -44.42 5.72 -23.21
C PRO A 628 -45.89 5.75 -23.67
N GLY A 629 -46.77 5.07 -22.92
CA GLY A 629 -48.21 5.34 -22.93
C GLY A 629 -49.10 4.15 -23.33
N LYS A 630 -49.59 3.42 -22.32
CA LYS A 630 -51.02 3.06 -22.11
C LYS A 630 -51.16 2.12 -20.90
N MET A 631 -52.22 2.36 -20.13
CA MET A 631 -52.58 1.70 -18.89
C MET A 631 -52.82 0.18 -19.03
N ARG A 632 -52.52 -0.52 -17.94
CA ARG A 632 -52.82 -1.94 -17.65
C ARG A 632 -54.32 -2.27 -17.74
N SER A 633 -54.63 -3.49 -18.18
CA SER A 633 -55.83 -4.23 -17.74
C SER A 633 -55.51 -5.73 -17.52
N GLN A 634 -55.80 -6.15 -16.29
CA GLN A 634 -56.18 -7.46 -15.73
C GLN A 634 -56.05 -8.77 -16.53
N LEU A 635 -55.61 -9.84 -15.83
CA LEU A 635 -56.40 -11.04 -15.43
C LEU A 635 -55.42 -12.05 -14.78
N SER A 636 -55.46 -12.24 -13.46
CA SER A 636 -56.23 -13.25 -12.70
C SER A 636 -55.67 -14.67 -12.80
N HIS A 637 -55.14 -15.20 -11.70
CA HIS A 637 -55.55 -16.49 -11.15
C HIS A 637 -55.20 -16.58 -9.65
N THR A 638 -56.27 -16.75 -8.87
CA THR A 638 -56.42 -17.29 -7.51
C THR A 638 -55.60 -18.58 -7.31
N ALA A 639 -55.10 -19.00 -6.15
CA ALA A 639 -55.64 -19.11 -4.79
C ALA A 639 -54.46 -19.59 -3.89
N ALA A 640 -54.40 -19.58 -2.56
CA ALA A 640 -55.28 -19.22 -1.46
C ALA A 640 -54.38 -18.94 -0.25
N PHE A 641 -54.73 -17.94 0.55
CA PHE A 641 -54.22 -17.78 1.93
C PHE A 641 -55.25 -18.38 2.88
N GLN A 642 -54.80 -19.03 3.94
CA GLN A 642 -55.58 -19.17 5.17
C GLN A 642 -54.69 -18.77 6.37
N PRO A 643 -55.09 -17.79 7.20
CA PRO A 643 -54.38 -17.39 8.41
C PRO A 643 -55.01 -18.00 9.68
N CYS A 644 -54.24 -18.00 10.76
CA CYS A 644 -54.55 -18.10 12.21
C CYS A 644 -53.44 -18.93 12.87
N GLY A 645 -52.80 -18.58 13.98
CA GLY A 645 -52.92 -17.53 14.97
C GLY A 645 -52.18 -18.02 16.23
N GLY A 646 -51.61 -17.10 17.03
CA GLY A 646 -51.42 -17.24 18.48
C GLY A 646 -50.30 -18.14 19.04
N GLY A 647 -49.51 -17.54 19.96
CA GLY A 647 -48.60 -18.22 20.90
C GLY A 647 -47.13 -18.02 20.52
N GLY A 648 -46.36 -17.12 21.11
CA GLY A 648 -46.18 -16.96 22.56
C GLY A 648 -45.07 -17.89 23.04
N ASN A 649 -43.81 -17.46 22.91
CA ASN A 649 -42.80 -17.65 23.94
C ASN A 649 -41.54 -16.84 23.60
N ALA A 650 -41.17 -16.01 24.57
CA ALA A 650 -39.89 -15.36 24.68
C ALA A 650 -38.76 -16.38 24.73
N LEU A 651 -37.56 -15.96 24.33
CA LEU A 651 -36.36 -16.11 25.13
C LEU A 651 -35.26 -15.20 24.55
N GLU A 652 -34.76 -14.31 25.42
CA GLU A 652 -33.51 -13.57 25.27
C GLU A 652 -32.35 -14.55 25.10
N TRP A 653 -31.41 -14.23 24.20
CA TRP A 653 -29.94 -14.15 24.39
C TRP A 653 -29.33 -13.34 23.24
#